data_AF-A0A195AZH6-F1
#
_entry.id   AF-A0A195AZH6-F1
#
_cell.length_a   1.000
_cell.length_b   1.000
_cell.length_c   1.000
_cell.angle_alpha   90.00
_cell.angle_beta   90.00
_cell.angle_gamma   90.00
#
_symmetry.space_group_name_H-M   'P 1'
#
loop_
_entity.id
_entity.type
_entity.pdbx_description
1 polymer ?
#
loop_
_entity_poly.entity_id
_entity_poly.type
_entity_poly.pdbx_seq_one_letter_code
_entity_poly.pdbx_strand_id
1 'polypeptide(L)'
;MFDSKRTTIGCWLVWCYIFLTYHVVSEAPVNVNDVLVFTVASNETDGFRRYLRSAEIHGFHNKLNVLGLGEPWKGGNIVRYAGGGYKINLLKKALEDYQNDEKKIILFTDSYDVIFLGDLSTIIERFLDTDARVLFSAEAYCWPDKSLATQYPPVSRGKRYLNSGGFIGYASDMYKILETAVIKDEDDDQLFYTTIYLQDELRLRYKIKLDHKSEIFQNLYGAVADVELRFKGEEAYLQNIIYNTVPLVLHGNGPSKLVLNSLGNYLARAWTPDEGCLACWDQTIELDKIKPKIYPVILIAIFIERPTPFLEEFFRTIYRQYYPKSKLHLFVHNNVLYHEDVVDDFFEKIGQEYLSAKRILPSDDVSEVDARKLAMEHCLLKECSGYLSIDAVAHLDNEHTLKLLVEQQRGIVTPLLIRPFKAWSNFWGAITDDGFYARSFDYMEIIKNERRGLWNVPFVSNCYLINATIIANKATRPTYETGDLDTEMAFAHGNRQRGLFMYVNNRLEFGHLVDPDTYDIRLIYPDMYQIIENKLDWEKRYIHPNYSENFNPDKKPIQPCPDVYWFPIVNLRFTKELVGIVETFGQWSDGTNHDPRLSGGYENVPTRDIHMNQIQYDQQWLYFLKEYDPRLESGYEAVPTRDIHMNQVGLQDAWLKFLKDYVNPLQEHIFTGYDDYFDAIVVLRRLRNRIMSSLVQIDGSLGEGGGQVLRIALSLSTLYGIPIEIENIRAGRPKPGLAAQHLKGVELVKEMCNAQVRGGYIGSTRLEFRPGPLNKIKKTFVADTKTAGCICLLAQVALPCALFFPCNDTITLIFKGGTNVPMGPHIEYLTEVFKPLLNKFGADFDFVVVKRGYYPKGGGEVHLRIKPINSLNAVTLIDLGNPRGITGWSYVAGSEAHTMANDAKAILTNKLVKSNIRVPPITIEAYREDRAMAVGNGSGINIVCNTSTGCVLGGSGLGSGRQEGSPAGEIAANEILKPFLAGACVDEHTQDQMIILMALAKGTSQIKVGDKKLTCHTETAMQVAEIMLGKRGLRFNLSKSAEDGDTSSYILECQGCGLINDNMVKQ
;
A
#
# COMPACT_ATOMS: atom_id res chain seq x y z
N MET A 1 -13.53 -23.66 -83.64
CA MET A 1 -12.75 -22.41 -83.69
C MET A 1 -11.59 -22.60 -82.73
N PHE A 2 -10.37 -22.70 -83.28
CA PHE A 2 -9.00 -22.56 -82.70
C PHE A 2 -8.78 -22.91 -81.21
N ASP A 3 -8.10 -24.03 -80.87
CA ASP A 3 -6.65 -24.31 -80.93
C ASP A 3 -5.83 -23.62 -79.83
N SER A 4 -5.32 -24.43 -78.88
CA SER A 4 -4.14 -24.18 -78.04
C SER A 4 -3.92 -25.36 -77.08
N LYS A 5 -3.25 -26.41 -77.58
CA LYS A 5 -2.58 -27.43 -76.78
C LYS A 5 -1.22 -26.89 -76.32
N ARG A 6 -0.76 -27.38 -75.15
CA ARG A 6 0.59 -27.33 -74.55
C ARG A 6 0.79 -26.26 -73.48
N THR A 7 0.50 -26.58 -72.23
CA THR A 7 1.32 -26.26 -71.03
C THR A 7 0.60 -26.67 -69.74
N THR A 8 0.51 -27.96 -69.42
CA THR A 8 0.00 -28.36 -68.08
C THR A 8 0.39 -29.77 -67.62
N ILE A 9 1.48 -30.35 -68.15
CA ILE A 9 1.97 -31.67 -67.69
C ILE A 9 3.41 -31.59 -67.11
N GLY A 10 4.08 -30.44 -67.26
CA GLY A 10 5.46 -30.24 -66.77
C GLY A 10 5.60 -29.77 -65.31
N CYS A 11 4.54 -29.25 -64.66
CA CYS A 11 4.65 -28.69 -63.31
C CYS A 11 4.36 -29.69 -62.17
N TRP A 12 3.62 -30.77 -62.44
CA TRP A 12 3.28 -31.75 -61.40
C TRP A 12 4.40 -32.78 -61.14
N LEU A 13 5.24 -33.06 -62.14
CA LEU A 13 6.36 -33.99 -61.97
C LEU A 13 7.58 -33.37 -61.27
N VAL A 14 7.76 -32.05 -61.35
CA VAL A 14 8.85 -31.34 -60.66
C VAL A 14 8.55 -31.14 -59.18
N TRP A 15 7.27 -30.98 -58.81
CA TRP A 15 6.87 -30.89 -57.40
C TRP A 15 6.95 -32.23 -56.66
N CYS A 16 6.68 -33.36 -57.34
CA CYS A 16 6.88 -34.68 -56.72
C CYS A 16 8.37 -35.04 -56.57
N TYR A 17 9.25 -34.60 -57.47
CA TYR A 17 10.68 -34.90 -57.36
C TYR A 17 11.40 -34.05 -56.28
N ILE A 18 10.91 -32.83 -56.02
CA ILE A 18 11.44 -31.97 -54.93
C ILE A 18 10.95 -32.45 -53.55
N PHE A 19 9.77 -33.07 -53.47
CA PHE A 19 9.29 -33.70 -52.23
C PHE A 19 9.93 -35.07 -51.93
N LEU A 20 10.54 -35.73 -52.92
CA LEU A 20 11.18 -37.05 -52.75
C LEU A 20 12.70 -37.00 -52.50
N THR A 21 13.34 -35.82 -52.57
CA THR A 21 14.78 -35.66 -52.28
C THR A 21 15.09 -34.90 -50.99
N TYR A 22 14.07 -34.49 -50.23
CA TYR A 22 14.21 -33.98 -48.85
C TYR A 22 13.93 -35.04 -47.78
N HIS A 23 14.15 -36.32 -48.09
CA HIS A 23 14.50 -37.30 -47.05
C HIS A 23 16.01 -37.24 -46.82
N VAL A 24 16.44 -36.12 -46.24
CA VAL A 24 17.69 -36.09 -45.49
C VAL A 24 17.44 -36.89 -44.21
N VAL A 25 18.00 -38.10 -44.20
CA VAL A 25 18.41 -38.91 -43.06
C VAL A 25 17.89 -38.38 -41.72
N SER A 26 16.72 -38.86 -41.30
CA SER A 26 16.39 -38.91 -39.87
C SER A 26 17.38 -39.90 -39.25
N GLU A 27 18.44 -39.39 -38.63
CA GLU A 27 19.11 -40.16 -37.60
C GLU A 27 18.04 -40.55 -36.55
N ALA A 28 18.13 -41.78 -36.04
CA ALA A 28 17.16 -42.29 -35.08
C ALA A 28 17.05 -41.31 -33.89
N PRO A 29 15.85 -41.09 -33.32
CA PRO A 29 15.70 -40.25 -32.14
C PRO A 29 16.63 -40.77 -31.05
N VAL A 30 17.44 -39.88 -30.46
CA VAL A 30 18.28 -40.22 -29.30
C VAL A 30 17.36 -40.86 -28.26
N ASN A 31 17.65 -42.10 -27.90
CA ASN A 31 16.85 -42.81 -26.91
C ASN A 31 16.98 -42.06 -25.58
N VAL A 32 15.88 -41.55 -25.04
CA VAL A 32 15.90 -40.79 -23.76
C VAL A 32 16.50 -41.64 -22.63
N ASN A 33 16.57 -42.97 -22.77
CA ASN A 33 17.26 -43.88 -21.85
C ASN A 33 18.79 -43.69 -21.80
N ASP A 34 19.37 -42.96 -22.76
CA ASP A 34 20.80 -42.66 -22.83
C ASP A 34 21.18 -41.31 -22.23
N VAL A 35 20.28 -40.71 -21.44
CA VAL A 35 20.50 -39.43 -20.75
C VAL A 35 20.66 -39.65 -19.24
N LEU A 36 21.68 -39.02 -18.64
CA LEU A 36 21.86 -38.97 -17.19
C LEU A 36 21.67 -37.54 -16.70
N VAL A 37 20.84 -37.35 -15.67
CA VAL A 37 20.68 -36.03 -15.04
C VAL A 37 21.42 -36.03 -13.72
N PHE A 38 22.38 -35.13 -13.55
CA PHE A 38 23.19 -34.99 -12.35
C PHE A 38 22.86 -33.69 -11.62
N THR A 39 22.88 -33.76 -10.30
CA THR A 39 22.82 -32.58 -9.45
C THR A 39 23.61 -32.81 -8.17
N VAL A 40 23.85 -31.75 -7.41
CA VAL A 40 24.53 -31.84 -6.11
C VAL A 40 23.58 -31.33 -5.03
N ALA A 41 23.46 -32.11 -3.95
CA ALA A 41 22.74 -31.72 -2.75
C ALA A 41 23.38 -32.42 -1.56
N SER A 42 23.71 -31.68 -0.51
CA SER A 42 24.22 -32.26 0.75
C SER A 42 23.09 -32.67 1.70
N ASN A 43 21.97 -31.94 1.67
CA ASN A 43 20.83 -32.15 2.56
C ASN A 43 19.50 -32.00 1.80
N GLU A 44 18.45 -32.64 2.32
CA GLU A 44 17.08 -32.47 1.79
C GLU A 44 16.44 -31.16 2.25
N THR A 45 16.83 -30.05 1.62
CA THR A 45 16.24 -28.73 1.84
C THR A 45 14.87 -28.58 1.18
N ASP A 46 14.10 -27.56 1.54
CA ASP A 46 12.81 -27.28 0.87
C ASP A 46 13.01 -26.95 -0.62
N GLY A 47 14.09 -26.25 -0.96
CA GLY A 47 14.50 -26.00 -2.35
C GLY A 47 14.78 -27.30 -3.11
N PHE A 48 15.50 -28.23 -2.49
CA PHE A 48 15.77 -29.56 -3.07
C PHE A 48 14.48 -30.37 -3.28
N ARG A 49 13.54 -30.34 -2.32
CA ARG A 49 12.25 -31.02 -2.47
C ARG A 49 11.42 -30.45 -3.62
N ARG A 50 11.42 -29.12 -3.79
CA ARG A 50 10.77 -28.46 -4.95
C ARG A 50 11.41 -28.91 -6.27
N TYR A 51 12.73 -29.03 -6.32
CA TYR A 51 13.46 -29.54 -7.48
C TYR A 51 13.06 -30.99 -7.80
N LEU A 52 13.06 -31.89 -6.81
CA LEU A 52 12.64 -33.28 -6.98
C LEU A 52 11.20 -33.40 -7.48
N ARG A 53 10.28 -32.61 -6.93
CA ARG A 53 8.88 -32.55 -7.36
C ARG A 53 8.78 -32.13 -8.82
N SER A 54 9.52 -31.11 -9.26
CA SER A 54 9.48 -30.68 -10.66
C SER A 54 9.94 -31.77 -11.62
N ALA A 55 10.98 -32.54 -11.26
CA ALA A 55 11.43 -33.68 -12.06
C ALA A 55 10.43 -34.87 -12.06
N GLU A 56 9.68 -35.04 -10.97
CA GLU A 56 8.61 -36.04 -10.89
C GLU A 56 7.44 -35.69 -11.79
N ILE A 57 6.99 -34.43 -11.78
CA ILE A 57 5.92 -33.92 -12.65
C ILE A 57 6.27 -34.12 -14.13
N HIS A 58 7.53 -33.94 -14.50
CA HIS A 58 8.03 -34.13 -15.86
C HIS A 58 8.51 -35.57 -16.17
N GLY A 59 8.27 -36.52 -15.25
CA GLY A 59 8.42 -37.96 -15.51
C GLY A 59 9.85 -38.49 -15.62
N PHE A 60 10.86 -37.77 -15.10
CA PHE A 60 12.26 -38.21 -15.16
C PHE A 60 12.99 -38.20 -13.82
N HIS A 61 12.26 -38.15 -12.70
CA HIS A 61 12.82 -38.27 -11.35
C HIS A 61 13.74 -39.50 -11.18
N ASN A 62 13.37 -40.64 -11.78
CA ASN A 62 14.15 -41.88 -11.74
C ASN A 62 15.51 -41.81 -12.48
N LYS A 63 15.78 -40.75 -13.26
CA LYS A 63 17.06 -40.51 -13.95
C LYS A 63 17.96 -39.51 -13.22
N LEU A 64 17.49 -38.94 -12.12
CA LEU A 64 18.26 -38.03 -11.29
C LEU A 64 19.32 -38.79 -10.47
N ASN A 65 20.57 -38.37 -10.62
CA ASN A 65 21.71 -38.83 -9.86
C ASN A 65 22.13 -37.69 -8.93
N VAL A 66 21.80 -37.82 -7.65
CA VAL A 66 22.07 -36.80 -6.62
C VAL A 66 23.42 -37.10 -5.98
N LEU A 67 24.39 -36.24 -6.22
CA LEU A 67 25.75 -36.39 -5.71
C LEU A 67 25.91 -35.69 -4.36
N GLY A 68 26.63 -36.32 -3.44
CA GLY A 68 27.00 -35.73 -2.13
C GLY A 68 25.90 -35.73 -1.07
N LEU A 69 24.76 -36.41 -1.29
CA LEU A 69 23.66 -36.45 -0.33
C LEU A 69 24.08 -37.17 0.97
N GLY A 70 23.91 -36.48 2.10
CA GLY A 70 24.36 -36.96 3.41
C GLY A 70 25.83 -36.69 3.71
N GLU A 71 26.61 -36.18 2.75
CA GLU A 71 27.98 -35.73 2.96
C GLU A 71 28.03 -34.24 3.35
N PRO A 72 28.94 -33.84 4.26
CA PRO A 72 29.09 -32.43 4.62
C PRO A 72 29.59 -31.63 3.41
N TRP A 73 28.97 -30.47 3.20
CA TRP A 73 29.34 -29.56 2.14
C TRP A 73 30.78 -29.04 2.31
N LYS A 74 31.64 -29.22 1.29
CA LYS A 74 33.05 -28.80 1.29
C LYS A 74 33.36 -27.62 0.37
N GLY A 75 32.39 -27.13 -0.39
CA GLY A 75 32.63 -26.12 -1.43
C GLY A 75 32.63 -24.66 -0.97
N GLY A 76 32.98 -24.39 0.29
CA GLY A 76 33.00 -23.03 0.85
C GLY A 76 31.63 -22.38 1.04
N ASN A 77 31.58 -21.09 1.36
CA ASN A 77 30.33 -20.35 1.55
C ASN A 77 29.90 -19.64 0.26
N ILE A 78 29.24 -20.37 -0.65
CA ILE A 78 28.80 -19.87 -1.96
C ILE A 78 27.79 -18.71 -1.83
N VAL A 79 27.14 -18.54 -0.68
CA VAL A 79 26.22 -17.41 -0.45
C VAL A 79 26.98 -16.08 -0.30
N ARG A 80 28.24 -16.11 0.17
CA ARG A 80 29.02 -14.91 0.47
C ARG A 80 30.20 -14.68 -0.48
N TYR A 81 30.81 -15.74 -1.00
CA TYR A 81 32.02 -15.68 -1.82
C TYR A 81 31.97 -16.69 -2.97
N ALA A 82 32.94 -16.56 -3.89
CA ALA A 82 33.21 -17.54 -4.93
C ALA A 82 33.55 -18.91 -4.33
N GLY A 83 33.12 -20.00 -4.96
CA GLY A 83 33.26 -21.36 -4.43
C GLY A 83 32.48 -22.41 -5.23
N GLY A 84 32.34 -23.62 -4.70
CA GLY A 84 31.56 -24.68 -5.35
C GLY A 84 32.35 -25.71 -6.16
N GLY A 85 33.68 -25.66 -6.17
CA GLY A 85 34.54 -26.64 -6.85
C GLY A 85 34.34 -28.09 -6.40
N TYR A 86 33.82 -28.30 -5.19
CA TYR A 86 33.38 -29.61 -4.71
C TYR A 86 32.34 -30.26 -5.64
N LYS A 87 31.45 -29.46 -6.26
CA LYS A 87 30.49 -29.96 -7.26
C LYS A 87 31.19 -30.57 -8.46
N ILE A 88 32.26 -29.92 -8.93
CA ILE A 88 33.08 -30.40 -10.06
C ILE A 88 33.77 -31.70 -9.69
N ASN A 89 34.38 -31.79 -8.50
CA ASN A 89 35.07 -33.00 -8.05
C ASN A 89 34.12 -34.20 -7.92
N LEU A 90 32.90 -33.98 -7.41
CA LEU A 90 31.86 -35.00 -7.36
C LEU A 90 31.40 -35.42 -8.76
N LEU A 91 31.14 -34.46 -9.65
CA LEU A 91 30.71 -34.74 -11.02
C LEU A 91 31.78 -35.49 -11.80
N LYS A 92 33.05 -35.07 -11.69
CA LYS A 92 34.19 -35.72 -12.34
C LYS A 92 34.25 -37.19 -11.97
N LYS A 93 34.17 -37.49 -10.67
CA LYS A 93 34.16 -38.87 -10.17
C LYS A 93 32.97 -39.66 -10.71
N ALA A 94 31.78 -39.06 -10.77
CA ALA A 94 30.58 -39.72 -11.29
C ALA A 94 30.63 -40.00 -12.80
N LEU A 95 31.44 -39.24 -13.55
CA LEU A 95 31.60 -39.40 -15.00
C LEU A 95 32.74 -40.35 -15.40
N GLU A 96 33.55 -40.85 -14.47
CA GLU A 96 34.66 -41.79 -14.75
C GLU A 96 34.18 -43.05 -15.50
N ASP A 97 33.00 -43.56 -15.14
CA ASP A 97 32.39 -44.74 -15.77
C ASP A 97 31.93 -44.49 -17.22
N TYR A 98 31.77 -43.21 -17.60
CA TYR A 98 31.23 -42.78 -18.90
C TYR A 98 32.25 -42.01 -19.75
N GLN A 99 33.52 -41.96 -19.34
CA GLN A 99 34.57 -41.16 -19.98
C GLN A 99 34.80 -41.48 -21.48
N ASN A 100 34.47 -42.70 -21.91
CA ASN A 100 34.63 -43.18 -23.29
C ASN A 100 33.30 -43.29 -24.06
N ASP A 101 32.17 -42.90 -23.46
CA ASP A 101 30.86 -42.97 -24.11
C ASP A 101 30.57 -41.68 -24.88
N GLU A 102 30.75 -41.73 -26.20
CA GLU A 102 30.57 -40.59 -27.11
C GLU A 102 29.09 -40.27 -27.43
N LYS A 103 28.16 -41.14 -27.02
CA LYS A 103 26.73 -40.99 -27.32
C LYS A 103 25.90 -40.61 -26.11
N LYS A 104 26.36 -40.96 -24.89
CA LYS A 104 25.67 -40.61 -23.65
C LYS A 104 25.60 -39.09 -23.47
N ILE A 105 24.41 -38.58 -23.19
CA ILE A 105 24.20 -37.17 -22.88
C ILE A 105 24.04 -37.03 -21.36
N ILE A 106 24.63 -35.99 -20.81
CA ILE A 106 24.44 -35.60 -19.41
C ILE A 106 23.79 -34.22 -19.34
N LEU A 107 22.91 -34.04 -18.36
CA LEU A 107 22.37 -32.74 -17.95
C LEU A 107 22.80 -32.50 -16.51
N PHE A 108 23.52 -31.43 -16.25
CA PHE A 108 23.84 -30.99 -14.90
C PHE A 108 23.05 -29.73 -14.56
N THR A 109 22.47 -29.69 -13.37
CA THR A 109 21.91 -28.46 -12.79
C THR A 109 22.23 -28.37 -11.31
N ASP A 110 22.24 -27.16 -10.77
CA ASP A 110 22.07 -26.95 -9.34
C ASP A 110 20.68 -27.47 -8.90
N SER A 111 20.45 -27.64 -7.59
CA SER A 111 19.20 -28.23 -7.08
C SER A 111 18.40 -27.32 -6.15
N TYR A 112 19.04 -26.59 -5.24
CA TYR A 112 18.32 -25.83 -4.22
C TYR A 112 17.47 -24.68 -4.78
N ASP A 113 17.82 -24.19 -5.97
CA ASP A 113 17.16 -23.07 -6.63
C ASP A 113 16.93 -23.32 -8.12
N VAL A 114 16.63 -24.55 -8.49
CA VAL A 114 16.24 -24.92 -9.84
C VAL A 114 14.83 -25.52 -9.86
N ILE A 115 14.08 -25.22 -10.92
CA ILE A 115 12.77 -25.82 -11.22
C ILE A 115 12.79 -26.26 -12.69
N PHE A 116 12.45 -27.52 -12.95
CA PHE A 116 12.18 -27.98 -14.32
C PHE A 116 10.80 -27.51 -14.79
N LEU A 117 10.73 -27.01 -16.01
CA LEU A 117 9.52 -26.47 -16.65
C LEU A 117 9.06 -27.31 -17.85
N GLY A 118 9.84 -28.31 -18.25
CA GLY A 118 9.52 -29.18 -19.37
C GLY A 118 10.18 -30.55 -19.28
N ASP A 119 9.68 -31.44 -20.12
CA ASP A 119 10.09 -32.84 -20.14
C ASP A 119 11.52 -33.01 -20.67
N LEU A 120 12.17 -34.08 -20.20
CA LEU A 120 13.56 -34.38 -20.57
C LEU A 120 13.72 -34.52 -22.09
N SER A 121 12.76 -35.11 -22.80
CA SER A 121 12.80 -35.24 -24.26
C SER A 121 12.89 -33.89 -24.97
N THR A 122 12.13 -32.90 -24.52
CA THR A 122 12.10 -31.55 -25.09
C THR A 122 13.41 -30.80 -24.82
N ILE A 123 14.01 -31.03 -23.64
CA ILE A 123 15.34 -30.49 -23.31
C ILE A 123 16.39 -31.06 -24.27
N ILE A 124 16.36 -32.37 -24.53
CA ILE A 124 17.29 -33.02 -25.46
C ILE A 124 17.07 -32.53 -26.89
N GLU A 125 15.83 -32.44 -27.36
CA GLU A 125 15.51 -31.96 -28.71
C GLU A 125 16.09 -30.57 -28.95
N ARG A 126 15.85 -29.61 -28.02
CA ARG A 126 16.44 -28.27 -28.11
C ARG A 126 17.96 -28.27 -28.04
N PHE A 127 18.57 -29.17 -27.26
CA PHE A 127 20.01 -29.29 -27.21
C PHE A 127 20.60 -29.76 -28.55
N LEU A 128 19.99 -30.77 -29.18
CA LEU A 128 20.43 -31.29 -30.47
C LEU A 128 20.33 -30.23 -31.58
N ASP A 129 19.29 -29.39 -31.56
CA ASP A 129 19.11 -28.26 -32.48
C ASP A 129 20.23 -27.22 -32.41
N THR A 130 20.98 -27.16 -31.30
CA THR A 130 22.08 -26.21 -31.15
C THR A 130 23.35 -26.61 -31.89
N ASP A 131 23.51 -27.86 -32.34
CA ASP A 131 24.79 -28.44 -32.85
C ASP A 131 25.97 -28.17 -31.89
N ALA A 132 25.71 -28.09 -30.58
CA ALA A 132 26.75 -28.04 -29.56
C ALA A 132 27.13 -29.46 -29.14
N ARG A 133 28.39 -29.68 -28.76
CA ARG A 133 28.72 -30.90 -27.98
C ARG A 133 28.56 -30.67 -26.48
N VAL A 134 28.74 -29.43 -26.05
CA VAL A 134 28.49 -28.95 -24.69
C VAL A 134 27.84 -27.57 -24.76
N LEU A 135 26.69 -27.42 -24.12
CA LEU A 135 25.93 -26.19 -24.04
C LEU A 135 25.79 -25.77 -22.58
N PHE A 136 26.35 -24.61 -22.24
CA PHE A 136 26.17 -24.00 -20.92
C PHE A 136 25.02 -23.01 -20.92
N SER A 137 24.40 -22.82 -19.76
CA SER A 137 23.48 -21.70 -19.55
C SER A 137 24.21 -20.36 -19.69
N ALA A 138 23.49 -19.33 -20.13
CA ALA A 138 24.03 -17.98 -20.28
C ALA A 138 23.39 -17.00 -19.28
N GLU A 139 24.14 -15.98 -18.86
CA GLU A 139 23.67 -14.94 -17.93
C GLU A 139 24.13 -13.51 -18.31
N ALA A 140 23.57 -12.54 -17.60
CA ALA A 140 23.78 -11.11 -17.85
C ALA A 140 25.14 -10.59 -17.33
N TYR A 141 25.72 -11.24 -16.33
CA TYR A 141 26.92 -10.75 -15.64
C TYR A 141 28.13 -11.66 -15.85
N CYS A 142 29.30 -11.05 -16.07
CA CYS A 142 30.57 -11.77 -16.03
C CYS A 142 31.01 -11.91 -14.58
N TRP A 143 30.84 -13.11 -14.02
CA TRP A 143 31.13 -13.42 -12.62
C TRP A 143 31.95 -14.73 -12.54
N PRO A 144 32.88 -14.87 -11.56
CA PRO A 144 33.25 -13.91 -10.52
C PRO A 144 34.18 -12.78 -11.01
N ASP A 145 34.99 -13.03 -12.05
CA ASP A 145 35.96 -12.06 -12.55
C ASP A 145 35.40 -11.25 -13.73
N LYS A 146 35.05 -9.99 -13.44
CA LYS A 146 34.53 -9.04 -14.44
C LYS A 146 35.55 -8.66 -15.51
N SER A 147 36.86 -8.78 -15.24
CA SER A 147 37.91 -8.40 -16.19
C SER A 147 37.93 -9.31 -17.43
N LEU A 148 37.39 -10.52 -17.31
CA LEU A 148 37.29 -11.49 -18.39
C LEU A 148 36.22 -11.15 -19.43
N ALA A 149 35.36 -10.16 -19.16
CA ALA A 149 34.22 -9.82 -20.01
C ALA A 149 34.59 -9.44 -21.45
N THR A 150 35.79 -8.89 -21.67
CA THR A 150 36.29 -8.50 -22.99
C THR A 150 36.77 -9.69 -23.81
N GLN A 151 37.14 -10.80 -23.17
CA GLN A 151 37.63 -12.02 -23.81
C GLN A 151 36.49 -12.89 -24.35
N TYR A 152 35.28 -12.75 -23.81
CA TYR A 152 34.11 -13.45 -24.32
C TYR A 152 33.84 -13.08 -25.79
N PRO A 153 33.42 -14.03 -26.65
CA PRO A 153 32.96 -13.69 -27.99
C PRO A 153 31.84 -12.63 -27.95
N PRO A 154 31.81 -11.68 -28.91
CA PRO A 154 30.71 -10.72 -28.99
C PRO A 154 29.43 -11.43 -29.42
N VAL A 155 28.32 -11.09 -28.77
CA VAL A 155 26.99 -11.64 -29.06
C VAL A 155 26.10 -10.49 -29.51
N SER A 156 25.51 -10.62 -30.70
CA SER A 156 24.65 -9.58 -31.29
C SER A 156 23.29 -9.47 -30.58
N ARG A 157 22.76 -10.60 -30.13
CA ARG A 157 21.49 -10.71 -29.40
C ARG A 157 21.54 -11.89 -28.43
N GLY A 158 21.31 -11.62 -27.14
CA GLY A 158 21.31 -12.64 -26.09
C GLY A 158 22.21 -12.30 -24.92
N LYS A 159 22.18 -13.16 -23.89
CA LYS A 159 23.06 -13.14 -22.73
C LYS A 159 24.46 -13.61 -23.13
N ARG A 160 25.51 -12.95 -22.65
CA ARG A 160 26.88 -13.13 -23.19
C ARG A 160 27.76 -14.06 -22.37
N TYR A 161 27.52 -14.18 -21.07
CA TYR A 161 28.47 -14.79 -20.13
C TYR A 161 27.99 -16.18 -19.71
N LEU A 162 28.92 -17.07 -19.38
CA LEU A 162 28.65 -18.43 -18.95
C LEU A 162 28.13 -18.46 -17.51
N ASN A 163 27.15 -19.33 -17.23
CA ASN A 163 26.74 -19.70 -15.88
C ASN A 163 26.86 -21.22 -15.69
N SER A 164 27.49 -21.65 -14.59
CA SER A 164 27.77 -23.08 -14.32
C SER A 164 26.62 -23.84 -13.65
N GLY A 165 25.56 -23.17 -13.20
CA GLY A 165 24.44 -23.79 -12.50
C GLY A 165 23.52 -24.61 -13.40
N GLY A 166 23.76 -24.63 -14.72
CA GLY A 166 23.04 -25.47 -15.67
C GLY A 166 23.84 -25.67 -16.96
N PHE A 167 24.02 -26.93 -17.38
CA PHE A 167 24.62 -27.27 -18.67
C PHE A 167 24.25 -28.67 -19.14
N ILE A 168 24.33 -28.90 -20.44
CA ILE A 168 24.03 -30.18 -21.09
C ILE A 168 25.11 -30.51 -22.13
N GLY A 169 25.52 -31.78 -22.23
CA GLY A 169 26.54 -32.17 -23.19
C GLY A 169 26.84 -33.66 -23.21
N TYR A 170 27.69 -34.10 -24.14
CA TYR A 170 28.12 -35.50 -24.21
C TYR A 170 29.07 -35.86 -23.05
N ALA A 171 28.87 -37.03 -22.45
CA ALA A 171 29.61 -37.48 -21.26
C ALA A 171 31.12 -37.49 -21.49
N SER A 172 31.58 -38.03 -22.62
CA SER A 172 32.99 -38.10 -22.98
C SER A 172 33.66 -36.72 -23.10
N ASP A 173 32.97 -35.72 -23.63
CA ASP A 173 33.53 -34.36 -23.76
C ASP A 173 33.53 -33.62 -22.45
N MET A 174 32.45 -33.75 -21.66
CA MET A 174 32.42 -33.15 -20.33
C MET A 174 33.53 -33.72 -19.45
N TYR A 175 33.73 -35.04 -19.45
CA TYR A 175 34.80 -35.66 -18.67
C TYR A 175 36.18 -35.09 -19.03
N LYS A 176 36.46 -34.93 -20.33
CA LYS A 176 37.72 -34.31 -20.82
C LYS A 176 37.85 -32.84 -20.41
N ILE A 177 36.75 -32.09 -20.39
CA ILE A 177 36.72 -30.71 -19.87
C ILE A 177 37.09 -30.70 -18.38
N LEU A 178 36.50 -31.59 -17.58
CA LEU A 178 36.78 -31.72 -16.14
C LEU A 178 38.20 -32.21 -15.82
N GLU A 179 38.90 -32.83 -16.78
CA GLU A 179 40.31 -33.22 -16.64
C GLU A 179 41.30 -32.12 -17.02
N THR A 180 40.85 -31.01 -17.64
CA THR A 180 41.74 -29.98 -18.17
C THR A 180 42.55 -29.27 -17.08
N ALA A 181 42.00 -29.16 -15.86
CA ALA A 181 42.70 -28.62 -14.70
C ALA A 181 42.23 -29.29 -13.40
N VAL A 182 43.09 -29.28 -12.38
CA VAL A 182 42.73 -29.72 -11.02
C VAL A 182 42.12 -28.54 -10.28
N ILE A 183 41.00 -28.76 -9.59
CA ILE A 183 40.29 -27.75 -8.81
C ILE A 183 40.17 -28.18 -7.35
N LYS A 184 40.37 -27.26 -6.40
CA LYS A 184 40.12 -27.54 -4.98
C LYS A 184 38.62 -27.45 -4.69
N ASP A 185 38.17 -28.12 -3.64
CA ASP A 185 36.75 -28.12 -3.26
C ASP A 185 36.19 -26.69 -3.06
N GLU A 186 36.98 -25.79 -2.47
CA GLU A 186 36.59 -24.41 -2.16
C GLU A 186 36.79 -23.41 -3.32
N ASP A 187 37.45 -23.80 -4.41
CA ASP A 187 37.63 -22.93 -5.57
C ASP A 187 36.30 -22.73 -6.32
N ASP A 188 36.22 -21.74 -7.20
CA ASP A 188 34.99 -21.37 -7.89
C ASP A 188 34.69 -22.24 -9.11
N ASP A 189 33.52 -22.87 -9.13
CA ASP A 189 33.10 -23.73 -10.24
C ASP A 189 32.84 -22.94 -11.52
N GLN A 190 32.22 -21.75 -11.41
CA GLN A 190 31.93 -20.92 -12.57
C GLN A 190 33.19 -20.36 -13.24
N LEU A 191 34.19 -19.94 -12.46
CA LEU A 191 35.49 -19.49 -12.95
C LEU A 191 36.23 -20.62 -13.67
N PHE A 192 36.18 -21.84 -13.14
CA PHE A 192 36.76 -23.02 -13.79
C PHE A 192 36.21 -23.19 -15.21
N TYR A 193 34.89 -23.27 -15.37
CA TYR A 193 34.29 -23.40 -16.71
C TYR A 193 34.51 -22.16 -17.59
N THR A 194 34.49 -20.96 -17.02
CA THR A 194 34.75 -19.71 -17.74
C THR A 194 36.14 -19.70 -18.36
N THR A 195 37.17 -20.06 -17.58
CA THR A 195 38.56 -20.06 -18.08
C THR A 195 38.77 -21.06 -19.21
N ILE A 196 38.06 -22.20 -19.19
CA ILE A 196 38.07 -23.19 -20.28
C ILE A 196 37.33 -22.65 -21.51
N TYR A 197 36.15 -22.06 -21.33
CA TYR A 197 35.36 -21.49 -22.43
C TYR A 197 36.10 -20.35 -23.17
N LEU A 198 36.88 -19.55 -22.45
CA LEU A 198 37.65 -18.45 -23.03
C LEU A 198 38.89 -18.90 -23.82
N GLN A 199 39.29 -20.17 -23.72
CA GLN A 199 40.36 -20.72 -24.54
C GLN A 199 39.80 -21.16 -25.89
N ASP A 200 40.11 -20.41 -26.95
CA ASP A 200 39.63 -20.68 -28.31
C ASP A 200 39.88 -22.11 -28.79
N GLU A 201 41.06 -22.67 -28.47
CA GLU A 201 41.40 -24.05 -28.83
C GLU A 201 40.44 -25.06 -28.21
N LEU A 202 40.17 -24.95 -26.90
CA LEU A 202 39.29 -25.87 -26.18
C LEU A 202 37.83 -25.66 -26.56
N ARG A 203 37.40 -24.40 -26.69
CA ARG A 203 36.03 -24.03 -27.09
C ARG A 203 35.69 -24.57 -28.48
N LEU A 204 36.62 -24.48 -29.43
CA LEU A 204 36.44 -25.03 -30.78
C LEU A 204 36.52 -26.55 -30.79
N ARG A 205 37.50 -27.14 -30.07
CA ARG A 205 37.70 -28.60 -29.99
C ARG A 205 36.48 -29.32 -29.44
N TYR A 206 35.91 -28.83 -28.34
CA TYR A 206 34.73 -29.44 -27.70
C TYR A 206 33.41 -28.78 -28.12
N LYS A 207 33.41 -27.96 -29.18
CA LYS A 207 32.23 -27.22 -29.68
C LYS A 207 31.36 -26.64 -28.55
N ILE A 208 31.99 -25.93 -27.60
CA ILE A 208 31.31 -25.38 -26.43
C ILE A 208 30.51 -24.14 -26.86
N LYS A 209 29.21 -24.12 -26.57
CA LYS A 209 28.30 -23.00 -26.83
C LYS A 209 27.60 -22.54 -25.55
N LEU A 210 27.01 -21.35 -25.59
CA LEU A 210 26.16 -20.83 -24.53
C LEU A 210 24.71 -20.66 -25.03
N ASP A 211 23.74 -20.92 -24.17
CA ASP A 211 22.32 -20.70 -24.43
C ASP A 211 21.95 -19.20 -24.32
N HIS A 212 22.39 -18.43 -25.32
CA HIS A 212 22.30 -16.97 -25.31
C HIS A 212 20.86 -16.43 -25.22
N LYS A 213 19.85 -17.18 -25.68
CA LYS A 213 18.45 -16.73 -25.76
C LYS A 213 17.55 -17.39 -24.73
N SER A 214 18.11 -18.13 -23.78
CA SER A 214 17.36 -18.87 -22.77
C SER A 214 16.32 -19.81 -23.39
N GLU A 215 16.73 -20.56 -24.40
CA GLU A 215 15.88 -21.58 -25.04
C GLU A 215 15.75 -22.82 -24.16
N ILE A 216 16.77 -23.16 -23.37
CA ILE A 216 16.71 -24.25 -22.39
C ILE A 216 16.78 -23.67 -20.99
N PHE A 217 17.78 -22.83 -20.71
CA PHE A 217 18.11 -22.35 -19.38
C PHE A 217 17.75 -20.87 -19.18
N GLN A 218 16.88 -20.59 -18.21
CA GLN A 218 16.58 -19.25 -17.77
C GLN A 218 17.21 -18.98 -16.40
N ASN A 219 18.31 -18.24 -16.40
CA ASN A 219 18.89 -17.66 -15.19
C ASN A 219 18.13 -16.37 -14.83
N LEU A 220 17.72 -16.20 -13.57
CA LEU A 220 16.91 -15.05 -13.15
C LEU A 220 17.73 -13.80 -12.78
N TYR A 221 18.99 -13.96 -12.34
CA TYR A 221 19.78 -12.81 -11.91
C TYR A 221 20.11 -11.87 -13.07
N GLY A 222 19.62 -10.62 -12.98
CA GLY A 222 19.70 -9.63 -14.06
C GLY A 222 18.73 -9.88 -15.22
N ALA A 223 17.75 -10.77 -15.05
CA ALA A 223 16.75 -11.11 -16.06
C ALA A 223 15.32 -11.31 -15.49
N VAL A 224 15.06 -10.87 -14.25
CA VAL A 224 13.71 -10.95 -13.64
C VAL A 224 12.67 -10.18 -14.48
N ALA A 225 13.04 -9.04 -15.05
CA ALA A 225 12.16 -8.26 -15.94
C ALA A 225 11.99 -8.86 -17.34
N ASP A 226 12.81 -9.86 -17.70
CA ASP A 226 12.74 -10.51 -19.02
C ASP A 226 11.70 -11.63 -19.05
N VAL A 227 11.16 -12.03 -17.89
CA VAL A 227 10.27 -13.18 -17.75
C VAL A 227 8.87 -12.77 -17.29
N GLU A 228 7.87 -13.43 -17.85
CA GLU A 228 6.47 -13.24 -17.48
C GLU A 228 5.83 -14.61 -17.24
N LEU A 229 5.11 -14.73 -16.12
CA LEU A 229 4.28 -15.90 -15.83
C LEU A 229 3.01 -15.81 -16.68
N ARG A 230 2.75 -16.83 -17.49
CA ARG A 230 1.57 -16.91 -18.34
C ARG A 230 0.83 -18.21 -18.13
N PHE A 231 -0.44 -18.20 -18.50
CA PHE A 231 -1.32 -19.37 -18.38
C PHE A 231 -1.81 -19.74 -19.78
N LYS A 232 -1.68 -21.01 -20.16
CA LYS A 232 -2.20 -21.55 -21.42
C LYS A 232 -3.00 -22.80 -21.12
N GLY A 233 -4.33 -22.69 -21.23
CA GLY A 233 -5.22 -23.75 -20.75
C GLY A 233 -4.97 -24.02 -19.26
N GLU A 234 -4.77 -25.29 -18.93
CA GLU A 234 -4.57 -25.77 -17.57
C GLU A 234 -3.16 -25.53 -17.01
N GLU A 235 -2.19 -25.05 -17.80
CA GLU A 235 -0.78 -24.97 -17.37
C GLU A 235 -0.24 -23.55 -17.25
N ALA A 236 0.43 -23.29 -16.11
CA ALA A 236 1.26 -22.12 -15.90
C ALA A 236 2.65 -22.36 -16.50
N TYR A 237 3.10 -21.46 -17.37
CA TYR A 237 4.42 -21.52 -18.00
C TYR A 237 5.12 -20.17 -17.92
N LEU A 238 6.44 -20.19 -17.98
CA LEU A 238 7.25 -18.98 -18.00
C LEU A 238 7.61 -18.63 -19.44
N GLN A 239 7.42 -17.38 -19.84
CA GLN A 239 7.85 -16.88 -21.14
C GLN A 239 8.95 -15.84 -20.95
N ASN A 240 10.07 -15.99 -21.65
CA ASN A 240 11.04 -14.91 -21.81
C ASN A 240 10.53 -13.98 -22.92
N ILE A 241 10.10 -12.77 -22.55
CA ILE A 241 9.47 -11.81 -23.47
C ILE A 241 10.48 -11.07 -24.36
N ILE A 242 11.75 -11.04 -24.00
CA ILE A 242 12.82 -10.36 -24.78
C ILE A 242 13.24 -11.20 -25.99
N TYR A 243 13.35 -12.52 -25.80
CA TYR A 243 13.74 -13.46 -26.85
C TYR A 243 12.56 -14.22 -27.45
N ASN A 244 11.37 -14.09 -26.85
CA ASN A 244 10.17 -14.82 -27.21
C ASN A 244 10.37 -16.35 -27.13
N THR A 245 11.03 -16.80 -26.06
CA THR A 245 11.34 -18.21 -25.79
C THR A 245 10.56 -18.70 -24.58
N VAL A 246 10.34 -20.01 -24.50
CA VAL A 246 9.73 -20.69 -23.35
C VAL A 246 10.80 -21.61 -22.75
N PRO A 247 11.54 -21.16 -21.72
CA PRO A 247 12.62 -21.94 -21.13
C PRO A 247 12.12 -23.24 -20.48
N LEU A 248 13.01 -24.22 -20.39
CA LEU A 248 12.72 -25.57 -19.88
C LEU A 248 13.33 -25.82 -18.49
N VAL A 249 14.32 -25.02 -18.11
CA VAL A 249 14.98 -25.06 -16.79
C VAL A 249 15.05 -23.63 -16.26
N LEU A 250 14.49 -23.41 -15.08
CA LEU A 250 14.52 -22.12 -14.39
C LEU A 250 15.49 -22.16 -13.23
N HIS A 251 16.43 -21.21 -13.19
CA HIS A 251 17.48 -21.12 -12.19
C HIS A 251 17.43 -19.77 -11.46
N GLY A 252 17.14 -19.80 -10.17
CA GLY A 252 17.08 -18.64 -9.28
C GLY A 252 18.44 -18.20 -8.76
N ASN A 253 19.43 -18.08 -9.65
CA ASN A 253 20.81 -17.78 -9.27
C ASN A 253 20.96 -16.44 -8.53
N GLY A 254 22.03 -16.34 -7.73
CA GLY A 254 22.35 -15.15 -6.95
C GLY A 254 21.21 -14.72 -5.99
N PRO A 255 20.86 -13.42 -5.92
CA PRO A 255 19.81 -12.91 -5.03
C PRO A 255 18.37 -13.21 -5.49
N SER A 256 18.17 -13.95 -6.59
CA SER A 256 16.86 -14.14 -7.24
C SER A 256 16.01 -15.26 -6.61
N LYS A 257 16.43 -15.82 -5.47
CA LYS A 257 15.77 -16.96 -4.80
C LYS A 257 14.31 -16.67 -4.43
N LEU A 258 13.99 -15.43 -4.03
CA LEU A 258 12.63 -15.05 -3.64
C LEU A 258 11.69 -14.96 -4.84
N VAL A 259 12.19 -14.46 -5.97
CA VAL A 259 11.45 -14.45 -7.24
C VAL A 259 11.19 -15.89 -7.68
N LEU A 260 12.19 -16.76 -7.59
CA LEU A 260 12.01 -18.19 -7.87
C LEU A 260 10.96 -18.83 -6.96
N ASN A 261 10.94 -18.48 -5.67
CA ASN A 261 9.92 -18.98 -4.74
C ASN A 261 8.51 -18.53 -5.15
N SER A 262 8.34 -17.27 -5.53
CA SER A 262 7.07 -16.73 -6.00
C SER A 262 6.60 -17.43 -7.29
N LEU A 263 7.48 -17.57 -8.29
CA LEU A 263 7.18 -18.29 -9.53
C LEU A 263 6.90 -19.78 -9.29
N GLY A 264 7.64 -20.40 -8.36
CA GLY A 264 7.49 -21.80 -7.98
C GLY A 264 6.16 -22.14 -7.30
N ASN A 265 5.37 -21.14 -6.88
CA ASN A 265 3.99 -21.37 -6.43
C ASN A 265 3.04 -21.75 -7.58
N TYR A 266 3.44 -21.52 -8.83
CA TYR A 266 2.62 -21.73 -10.02
C TYR A 266 3.22 -22.79 -10.95
N LEU A 267 4.52 -22.66 -11.23
CA LEU A 267 5.24 -23.49 -12.20
C LEU A 267 5.33 -24.96 -11.78
N ALA A 268 5.64 -25.83 -12.74
CA ALA A 268 5.66 -27.29 -12.57
C ALA A 268 4.34 -27.84 -11.98
N ARG A 269 3.20 -27.33 -12.46
CA ARG A 269 1.86 -27.71 -11.99
C ARG A 269 1.72 -27.60 -10.47
N ALA A 270 2.23 -26.52 -9.87
CA ALA A 270 2.03 -26.26 -8.45
C ALA A 270 0.62 -25.68 -8.20
N TRP A 271 0.19 -24.77 -9.08
CA TRP A 271 -1.14 -24.17 -9.07
C TRP A 271 -1.62 -23.92 -10.50
N THR A 272 -2.89 -24.21 -10.78
CA THR A 272 -3.52 -24.00 -12.08
C THR A 272 -4.85 -23.23 -11.94
N PRO A 273 -5.28 -22.46 -12.96
CA PRO A 273 -6.56 -21.76 -12.91
C PRO A 273 -7.78 -22.70 -12.75
N ASP A 274 -7.72 -23.90 -13.34
CA ASP A 274 -8.86 -24.82 -13.41
C ASP A 274 -8.94 -25.78 -12.21
N GLU A 275 -7.81 -26.34 -11.76
CA GLU A 275 -7.77 -27.31 -10.64
C GLU A 275 -7.36 -26.65 -9.30
N GLY A 276 -6.86 -25.41 -9.34
CA GLY A 276 -6.33 -24.72 -8.17
C GLY A 276 -4.97 -25.29 -7.74
N CYS A 277 -4.78 -25.43 -6.43
CA CYS A 277 -3.49 -25.83 -5.87
C CYS A 277 -3.29 -27.36 -5.86
N LEU A 278 -2.46 -27.86 -6.77
CA LEU A 278 -2.10 -29.27 -6.87
C LEU A 278 -0.99 -29.63 -5.87
N ALA A 279 -0.01 -28.74 -5.66
CA ALA A 279 1.07 -28.95 -4.69
C ALA A 279 0.62 -28.94 -3.22
N CYS A 280 -0.62 -28.53 -2.97
CA CYS A 280 -1.20 -28.47 -1.62
C CYS A 280 -1.36 -29.83 -0.96
N TRP A 281 -1.38 -30.91 -1.75
CA TRP A 281 -1.61 -32.27 -1.27
C TRP A 281 -0.31 -33.07 -1.13
N ASP A 282 0.81 -32.50 -1.58
CA ASP A 282 2.10 -33.18 -1.50
C ASP A 282 2.46 -33.43 -0.03
N GLN A 283 2.75 -34.70 0.27
CA GLN A 283 3.21 -35.16 1.58
C GLN A 283 2.23 -34.89 2.74
N THR A 284 0.95 -34.61 2.44
CA THR A 284 -0.06 -34.44 3.49
C THR A 284 -0.35 -35.76 4.19
N ILE A 285 -0.67 -35.69 5.49
CA ILE A 285 -1.20 -36.82 6.24
C ILE A 285 -2.69 -36.61 6.52
N GLU A 286 -3.41 -37.70 6.76
CA GLU A 286 -4.81 -37.64 7.20
C GLU A 286 -4.91 -38.02 8.68
N LEU A 287 -5.49 -37.14 9.49
CA LEU A 287 -5.75 -37.40 10.90
C LEU A 287 -7.21 -37.84 11.10
N ASP A 288 -7.40 -39.14 11.31
CA ASP A 288 -8.69 -39.77 11.56
C ASP A 288 -9.20 -39.48 12.98
N LYS A 289 -10.43 -38.97 13.06
CA LYS A 289 -11.15 -38.60 14.29
C LYS A 289 -11.29 -39.77 15.28
N ILE A 290 -11.36 -41.00 14.79
CA ILE A 290 -11.65 -42.18 15.62
C ILE A 290 -10.37 -42.72 16.30
N LYS A 291 -9.18 -42.27 15.86
CA LYS A 291 -7.88 -42.80 16.31
C LYS A 291 -7.00 -41.72 16.94
N PRO A 292 -7.38 -41.10 18.07
CA PRO A 292 -6.63 -39.99 18.69
C PRO A 292 -5.17 -40.34 19.06
N LYS A 293 -4.82 -41.63 19.13
CA LYS A 293 -3.43 -42.08 19.34
C LYS A 293 -2.47 -41.63 18.24
N ILE A 294 -2.94 -41.50 16.99
CA ILE A 294 -2.11 -41.13 15.83
C ILE A 294 -1.79 -39.63 15.77
N TYR A 295 -2.48 -38.81 16.57
CA TYR A 295 -2.26 -37.37 16.58
C TYR A 295 -0.87 -37.04 17.15
N PRO A 296 -0.07 -36.23 16.43
CA PRO A 296 1.20 -35.71 16.94
C PRO A 296 1.01 -34.88 18.22
N VAL A 297 2.04 -34.81 19.06
CA VAL A 297 2.01 -33.94 20.25
C VAL A 297 2.44 -32.53 19.83
N ILE A 298 1.64 -31.51 20.14
CA ILE A 298 1.91 -30.12 19.73
C ILE A 298 1.96 -29.21 20.95
N LEU A 299 2.91 -28.28 20.97
CA LEU A 299 2.91 -27.15 21.92
C LEU A 299 2.14 -25.98 21.30
N ILE A 300 1.12 -25.48 21.98
CA ILE A 300 0.47 -24.20 21.68
C ILE A 300 1.11 -23.14 22.57
N ALA A 301 1.80 -22.18 21.95
CA ALA A 301 2.45 -21.07 22.64
C ALA A 301 1.73 -19.76 22.31
N ILE A 302 1.10 -19.18 23.32
CA ILE A 302 0.31 -17.95 23.25
C ILE A 302 1.15 -16.77 23.73
N PHE A 303 1.17 -15.69 22.96
CA PHE A 303 1.92 -14.46 23.26
C PHE A 303 0.98 -13.25 23.35
N ILE A 304 0.94 -12.61 24.53
CA ILE A 304 0.14 -11.43 24.81
C ILE A 304 1.10 -10.27 25.11
N GLU A 305 1.62 -9.66 24.05
CA GLU A 305 2.69 -8.66 24.13
C GLU A 305 2.20 -7.21 24.22
N ARG A 306 0.90 -7.01 23.96
CA ARG A 306 0.26 -5.69 24.02
C ARG A 306 -1.22 -5.80 24.40
N PRO A 307 -1.82 -4.73 24.95
CA PRO A 307 -3.25 -4.68 25.18
C PRO A 307 -4.05 -5.05 23.93
N THR A 308 -4.73 -6.20 24.00
CA THR A 308 -5.48 -6.76 22.88
C THR A 308 -6.98 -6.85 23.22
N PRO A 309 -7.89 -6.33 22.37
CA PRO A 309 -9.33 -6.48 22.52
C PRO A 309 -9.80 -7.94 22.49
N PHE A 310 -10.96 -8.23 23.09
CA PHE A 310 -11.68 -9.52 22.94
C PHE A 310 -10.85 -10.77 23.30
N LEU A 311 -9.98 -10.66 24.30
CA LEU A 311 -9.07 -11.74 24.71
C LEU A 311 -9.82 -13.00 25.21
N GLU A 312 -11.01 -12.84 25.80
CA GLU A 312 -11.87 -13.97 26.17
C GLU A 312 -12.29 -14.81 24.95
N GLU A 313 -12.68 -14.16 23.85
CA GLU A 313 -13.05 -14.81 22.60
C GLU A 313 -11.84 -15.50 21.99
N PHE A 314 -10.66 -14.86 22.01
CA PHE A 314 -9.41 -15.47 21.59
C PHE A 314 -9.18 -16.80 22.33
N PHE A 315 -9.17 -16.80 23.67
CA PHE A 315 -8.96 -18.02 24.46
C PHE A 315 -10.02 -19.08 24.19
N ARG A 316 -11.28 -18.67 24.02
CA ARG A 316 -12.38 -19.59 23.66
C ARG A 316 -12.15 -20.25 22.30
N THR A 317 -11.66 -19.51 21.29
CA THR A 317 -11.36 -20.10 19.97
C THR A 317 -10.19 -21.09 20.03
N ILE A 318 -9.18 -20.82 20.86
CA ILE A 318 -8.07 -21.75 21.10
C ILE A 318 -8.53 -23.02 21.80
N TYR A 319 -9.37 -22.87 22.84
CA TYR A 319 -9.96 -24.02 23.50
C TYR A 319 -10.84 -24.87 22.56
N ARG A 320 -11.58 -24.24 21.65
CA ARG A 320 -12.43 -24.94 20.68
C ARG A 320 -11.69 -25.62 19.54
N GLN A 321 -10.37 -25.40 19.39
CA GLN A 321 -9.60 -26.11 18.37
C GLN A 321 -9.79 -27.63 18.52
N TYR A 322 -10.28 -28.24 17.46
CA TYR A 322 -10.62 -29.64 17.32
C TYR A 322 -9.34 -30.48 17.22
N TYR A 323 -8.74 -30.69 18.38
CA TYR A 323 -7.53 -31.46 18.57
C TYR A 323 -7.54 -32.04 19.99
N PRO A 324 -7.18 -33.32 20.21
CA PRO A 324 -7.23 -33.91 21.54
C PRO A 324 -6.37 -33.14 22.55
N LYS A 325 -6.95 -32.62 23.64
CA LYS A 325 -6.22 -31.86 24.66
C LYS A 325 -5.10 -32.69 25.32
N SER A 326 -5.28 -34.01 25.39
CA SER A 326 -4.26 -34.99 25.80
C SER A 326 -3.05 -35.09 24.87
N LYS A 327 -3.07 -34.41 23.71
CA LYS A 327 -1.97 -34.30 22.75
C LYS A 327 -1.45 -32.87 22.62
N LEU A 328 -1.87 -31.98 23.51
CA LEU A 328 -1.51 -30.57 23.49
C LEU A 328 -0.83 -30.16 24.78
N HIS A 329 0.32 -29.51 24.65
CA HIS A 329 0.91 -28.70 25.70
C HIS A 329 0.50 -27.25 25.50
N LEU A 330 0.36 -26.51 26.59
CA LEU A 330 0.02 -25.09 26.59
C LEU A 330 1.15 -24.28 27.22
N PHE A 331 1.56 -23.22 26.55
CA PHE A 331 2.50 -22.22 27.03
C PHE A 331 1.88 -20.84 26.84
N VAL A 332 1.78 -20.04 27.89
CA VAL A 332 1.19 -18.69 27.82
C VAL A 332 2.20 -17.67 28.35
N HIS A 333 2.58 -16.72 27.51
CA HIS A 333 3.35 -15.55 27.92
C HIS A 333 2.41 -14.34 27.93
N ASN A 334 2.25 -13.73 29.11
CA ASN A 334 1.52 -12.49 29.25
C ASN A 334 2.46 -11.38 29.69
N ASN A 335 2.59 -10.34 28.87
CA ASN A 335 3.36 -9.14 29.17
C ASN A 335 2.45 -7.95 29.55
N VAL A 336 1.14 -8.17 29.65
CA VAL A 336 0.14 -7.13 29.87
C VAL A 336 -0.56 -7.34 31.20
N LEU A 337 -0.22 -6.51 32.19
CA LEU A 337 -0.80 -6.57 33.54
C LEU A 337 -2.34 -6.51 33.52
N TYR A 338 -2.92 -5.65 32.67
CA TYR A 338 -4.38 -5.53 32.55
C TYR A 338 -5.08 -6.85 32.21
N HIS A 339 -4.41 -7.75 31.49
CA HIS A 339 -4.99 -9.02 31.03
C HIS A 339 -4.77 -10.18 32.00
N GLU A 340 -4.07 -9.96 33.12
CA GLU A 340 -3.70 -11.03 34.06
C GLU A 340 -4.92 -11.81 34.58
N ASP A 341 -5.98 -11.12 34.99
CA ASP A 341 -7.20 -11.77 35.50
C ASP A 341 -7.85 -12.71 34.46
N VAL A 342 -7.89 -12.29 33.19
CA VAL A 342 -8.48 -13.10 32.09
C VAL A 342 -7.59 -14.30 31.79
N VAL A 343 -6.27 -14.12 31.82
CA VAL A 343 -5.29 -15.20 31.63
C VAL A 343 -5.36 -16.21 32.78
N ASP A 344 -5.48 -15.73 34.01
CA ASP A 344 -5.60 -16.55 35.20
C ASP A 344 -6.87 -17.41 35.17
N ASP A 345 -8.01 -16.79 34.86
CA ASP A 345 -9.29 -17.50 34.73
C ASP A 345 -9.22 -18.62 33.68
N PHE A 346 -8.62 -18.34 32.52
CA PHE A 346 -8.41 -19.34 31.48
C PHE A 346 -7.49 -20.48 31.94
N PHE A 347 -6.38 -20.15 32.58
CA PHE A 347 -5.38 -21.12 33.00
C PHE A 347 -5.90 -22.02 34.12
N GLU A 348 -6.61 -21.48 35.10
CA GLU A 348 -7.19 -22.22 36.22
C GLU A 348 -8.32 -23.16 35.77
N LYS A 349 -9.22 -22.68 34.90
CA LYS A 349 -10.37 -23.46 34.45
C LYS A 349 -10.01 -24.56 33.46
N ILE A 350 -9.08 -24.29 32.54
CA ILE A 350 -8.89 -25.13 31.35
C ILE A 350 -7.48 -25.73 31.29
N GLY A 351 -6.49 -25.10 31.93
CA GLY A 351 -5.08 -25.54 31.85
C GLY A 351 -4.86 -27.00 32.25
N GLN A 352 -5.68 -27.55 33.14
CA GLN A 352 -5.60 -28.94 33.61
C GLN A 352 -6.06 -29.99 32.57
N GLU A 353 -6.82 -29.60 31.55
CA GLU A 353 -7.26 -30.50 30.47
C GLU A 353 -6.13 -30.79 29.46
N TYR A 354 -5.14 -29.90 29.39
CA TYR A 354 -3.97 -30.04 28.52
C TYR A 354 -2.95 -31.01 29.13
N LEU A 355 -2.13 -31.64 28.28
CA LEU A 355 -1.10 -32.60 28.72
C LEU A 355 -0.08 -31.95 29.68
N SER A 356 0.22 -30.67 29.48
CA SER A 356 0.77 -29.80 30.52
C SER A 356 0.52 -28.34 30.16
N ALA A 357 0.43 -27.47 31.16
CA ALA A 357 0.32 -26.03 30.97
C ALA A 357 1.43 -25.29 31.73
N LYS A 358 2.04 -24.28 31.10
CA LYS A 358 3.02 -23.37 31.70
C LYS A 358 2.61 -21.93 31.38
N ARG A 359 2.72 -21.03 32.36
CA ARG A 359 2.54 -19.59 32.15
C ARG A 359 3.75 -18.80 32.62
N ILE A 360 3.97 -17.65 32.01
CA ILE A 360 4.91 -16.60 32.43
C ILE A 360 4.08 -15.34 32.65
N LEU A 361 4.25 -14.74 33.81
CA LEU A 361 3.46 -13.60 34.28
C LEU A 361 4.12 -12.27 33.86
N PRO A 362 3.35 -11.17 33.80
CA PRO A 362 3.92 -9.84 33.57
C PRO A 362 4.97 -9.45 34.62
N SER A 363 4.84 -9.96 35.84
CA SER A 363 5.79 -9.73 36.95
C SER A 363 7.15 -10.40 36.76
N ASP A 364 7.25 -11.38 35.84
CA ASP A 364 8.49 -12.10 35.57
C ASP A 364 9.46 -11.30 34.68
N ASP A 365 8.99 -10.20 34.06
CA ASP A 365 9.76 -9.26 33.23
C ASP A 365 10.58 -9.95 32.12
N VAL A 366 9.96 -10.94 31.47
CA VAL A 366 10.58 -11.69 30.37
C VAL A 366 10.27 -10.99 29.04
N SER A 367 11.31 -10.75 28.24
CA SER A 367 11.14 -10.14 26.91
C SER A 367 10.39 -11.08 25.96
N GLU A 368 9.69 -10.54 24.96
CA GLU A 368 9.02 -11.34 23.91
C GLU A 368 9.99 -12.33 23.25
N VAL A 369 11.21 -11.89 22.93
CA VAL A 369 12.25 -12.69 22.29
C VAL A 369 12.63 -13.89 23.18
N ASP A 370 12.87 -13.64 24.46
CA ASP A 370 13.21 -14.69 25.42
C ASP A 370 12.03 -15.63 25.66
N ALA A 371 10.81 -15.12 25.74
CA ALA A 371 9.60 -15.92 25.88
C ALA A 371 9.40 -16.87 24.69
N ARG A 372 9.55 -16.38 23.45
CA ARG A 372 9.45 -17.21 22.23
C ARG A 372 10.56 -18.26 22.18
N LYS A 373 11.78 -17.92 22.61
CA LYS A 373 12.89 -18.87 22.75
C LYS A 373 12.60 -19.95 23.80
N LEU A 374 12.14 -19.56 24.98
CA LEU A 374 11.76 -20.47 26.07
C LEU A 374 10.62 -21.40 25.64
N ALA A 375 9.67 -20.91 24.86
CA ALA A 375 8.60 -21.74 24.32
C ALA A 375 9.13 -22.82 23.35
N MET A 376 10.06 -22.47 22.46
CA MET A 376 10.74 -23.44 21.59
C MET A 376 11.58 -24.45 22.38
N GLU A 377 12.30 -24.02 23.42
CA GLU A 377 13.05 -24.92 24.30
C GLU A 377 12.12 -25.85 25.09
N HIS A 378 10.97 -25.34 25.51
CA HIS A 378 9.94 -26.14 26.16
C HIS A 378 9.35 -27.19 25.21
N CYS A 379 9.13 -26.84 23.94
CA CYS A 379 8.71 -27.76 22.88
C CYS A 379 9.69 -28.93 22.74
N LEU A 380 11.01 -28.67 22.77
CA LEU A 380 12.04 -29.71 22.73
C LEU A 380 12.06 -30.57 23.99
N LEU A 381 11.96 -29.95 25.17
CA LEU A 381 11.93 -30.65 26.45
C LEU A 381 10.74 -31.61 26.58
N LYS A 382 9.61 -31.24 25.98
CA LYS A 382 8.37 -32.04 25.98
C LYS A 382 8.26 -33.02 24.82
N GLU A 383 9.32 -33.16 24.00
CA GLU A 383 9.35 -34.07 22.85
C GLU A 383 8.17 -33.84 21.87
N CYS A 384 7.75 -32.58 21.72
CA CYS A 384 6.68 -32.24 20.81
C CYS A 384 7.09 -32.49 19.35
N SER A 385 6.11 -32.84 18.52
CA SER A 385 6.28 -32.96 17.07
C SER A 385 6.16 -31.60 16.34
N GLY A 386 5.56 -30.60 16.98
CA GLY A 386 5.41 -29.27 16.43
C GLY A 386 5.10 -28.19 17.47
N TYR A 387 5.28 -26.95 17.06
CA TYR A 387 5.17 -25.74 17.86
C TYR A 387 4.25 -24.74 17.14
N LEU A 388 3.06 -24.50 17.68
CA LEU A 388 2.15 -23.44 17.20
C LEU A 388 2.42 -22.16 18.00
N SER A 389 3.05 -21.17 17.35
CA SER A 389 3.14 -19.81 17.86
C SER A 389 1.86 -19.07 17.51
N ILE A 390 1.22 -18.41 18.48
CA ILE A 390 0.06 -17.58 18.23
C ILE A 390 0.04 -16.34 19.12
N ASP A 391 -0.14 -15.19 18.50
CA ASP A 391 -0.29 -13.91 19.18
C ASP A 391 -1.76 -13.66 19.51
N ALA A 392 -2.02 -12.93 20.59
CA ALA A 392 -3.38 -12.60 21.06
C ALA A 392 -4.28 -11.96 19.98
N VAL A 393 -3.70 -11.26 19.00
CA VAL A 393 -4.44 -10.59 17.92
C VAL A 393 -4.98 -11.56 16.84
N ALA A 394 -4.52 -12.81 16.84
CA ALA A 394 -4.85 -13.81 15.82
C ALA A 394 -6.02 -14.69 16.27
N HIS A 395 -7.23 -14.36 15.84
CA HIS A 395 -8.46 -15.09 16.19
C HIS A 395 -8.72 -16.23 15.21
N LEU A 396 -8.76 -17.48 15.70
CA LEU A 396 -8.99 -18.67 14.89
C LEU A 396 -10.48 -19.04 14.86
N ASP A 397 -11.23 -18.44 13.93
CA ASP A 397 -12.68 -18.74 13.79
C ASP A 397 -12.95 -20.20 13.39
N ASN A 398 -12.05 -20.82 12.62
CA ASN A 398 -12.18 -22.20 12.20
C ASN A 398 -11.62 -23.15 13.28
N GLU A 399 -12.51 -23.95 13.86
CA GLU A 399 -12.17 -24.93 14.90
C GLU A 399 -11.22 -26.04 14.40
N HIS A 400 -11.05 -26.23 13.10
CA HIS A 400 -10.16 -27.24 12.53
C HIS A 400 -8.77 -26.70 12.15
N THR A 401 -8.47 -25.42 12.42
CA THR A 401 -7.22 -24.77 11.97
C THR A 401 -5.98 -25.56 12.37
N LEU A 402 -5.80 -25.87 13.66
CA LEU A 402 -4.62 -26.61 14.12
C LEU A 402 -4.48 -27.98 13.44
N LYS A 403 -5.59 -28.72 13.32
CA LYS A 403 -5.61 -30.01 12.65
C LYS A 403 -5.12 -29.90 11.20
N LEU A 404 -5.66 -28.94 10.44
CA LEU A 404 -5.35 -28.73 9.03
C LEU A 404 -3.89 -28.30 8.81
N LEU A 405 -3.34 -27.47 9.70
CA LEU A 405 -1.93 -27.07 9.64
C LEU A 405 -1.00 -28.26 9.90
N VAL A 406 -1.35 -29.14 10.85
CA VAL A 406 -0.58 -30.36 11.13
C VAL A 406 -0.66 -31.35 9.96
N GLU A 407 -1.84 -31.55 9.37
CA GLU A 407 -2.03 -32.40 8.18
C GLU A 407 -1.19 -31.93 6.98
N GLN A 408 -0.90 -30.63 6.89
CA GLN A 408 -0.14 -30.03 5.80
C GLN A 408 1.36 -30.42 5.79
N GLN A 409 1.92 -30.94 6.89
CA GLN A 409 3.30 -31.45 6.99
C GLN A 409 4.37 -30.51 6.39
N ARG A 410 4.26 -29.20 6.66
CA ARG A 410 5.27 -28.22 6.23
C ARG A 410 6.22 -27.87 7.36
N GLY A 411 7.39 -27.36 6.97
CA GLY A 411 8.38 -26.85 7.91
C GLY A 411 7.83 -25.70 8.75
N ILE A 412 7.39 -24.63 8.08
CA ILE A 412 6.71 -23.49 8.70
C ILE A 412 5.45 -23.19 7.88
N VAL A 413 4.28 -23.22 8.51
CA VAL A 413 3.00 -22.93 7.85
C VAL A 413 2.11 -22.05 8.72
N THR A 414 1.52 -21.02 8.11
CA THR A 414 0.58 -20.10 8.72
C THR A 414 -0.81 -20.24 8.07
N PRO A 415 -1.91 -20.19 8.85
CA PRO A 415 -3.21 -19.93 8.27
C PRO A 415 -3.29 -18.46 7.81
N LEU A 416 -3.92 -18.20 6.67
CA LEU A 416 -4.19 -16.82 6.25
C LEU A 416 -5.20 -16.19 7.22
N LEU A 417 -4.76 -15.11 7.87
CA LEU A 417 -5.60 -14.26 8.73
C LEU A 417 -5.57 -12.84 8.16
N ILE A 418 -6.76 -12.26 7.98
CA ILE A 418 -6.95 -10.91 7.44
C ILE A 418 -7.60 -10.02 8.49
N ARG A 419 -7.28 -8.73 8.52
CA ARG A 419 -8.09 -7.74 9.24
C ARG A 419 -9.42 -7.58 8.49
N PRO A 420 -10.58 -7.85 9.12
CA PRO A 420 -11.86 -7.75 8.43
C PRO A 420 -12.04 -6.38 7.75
N PHE A 421 -12.59 -6.39 6.53
CA PHE A 421 -12.85 -5.19 5.73
C PHE A 421 -11.61 -4.34 5.34
N LYS A 422 -10.39 -4.82 5.63
CA LYS A 422 -9.12 -4.17 5.29
C LYS A 422 -8.28 -5.10 4.41
N ALA A 423 -7.22 -4.58 3.79
CA ALA A 423 -6.28 -5.36 2.97
C ALA A 423 -5.08 -5.91 3.77
N TRP A 424 -5.04 -5.70 5.08
CA TRP A 424 -3.93 -6.13 5.94
C TRP A 424 -4.08 -7.60 6.32
N SER A 425 -2.99 -8.37 6.21
CA SER A 425 -2.93 -9.79 6.56
C SER A 425 -1.65 -10.14 7.31
N ASN A 426 -1.58 -11.38 7.81
CA ASN A 426 -0.42 -11.92 8.54
C ASN A 426 0.68 -12.51 7.63
N PHE A 427 0.79 -12.05 6.38
CA PHE A 427 1.87 -12.44 5.47
C PHE A 427 2.22 -11.32 4.50
N TRP A 428 3.45 -11.33 3.97
CA TRP A 428 3.82 -10.49 2.83
C TRP A 428 4.20 -11.39 1.65
N GLY A 429 3.64 -11.11 0.47
CA GLY A 429 3.97 -11.87 -0.74
C GLY A 429 5.31 -11.48 -1.38
N ALA A 430 5.82 -10.28 -1.08
CA ALA A 430 7.11 -9.80 -1.57
C ALA A 430 7.82 -8.97 -0.47
N ILE A 431 9.13 -8.78 -0.65
CA ILE A 431 9.93 -7.85 0.16
C ILE A 431 10.83 -7.01 -0.75
N THR A 432 11.17 -5.81 -0.30
CA THR A 432 12.21 -4.99 -0.93
C THR A 432 13.59 -5.58 -0.67
N ASP A 433 14.61 -5.10 -1.38
CA ASP A 433 16.00 -5.50 -1.19
C ASP A 433 16.49 -5.27 0.26
N ASP A 434 15.99 -4.21 0.91
CA ASP A 434 16.25 -3.92 2.33
C ASP A 434 15.47 -4.82 3.31
N GLY A 435 14.70 -5.80 2.82
CA GLY A 435 14.01 -6.81 3.62
C GLY A 435 12.64 -6.40 4.19
N PHE A 436 12.08 -5.25 3.77
CA PHE A 436 10.80 -4.74 4.24
C PHE A 436 9.64 -5.06 3.30
N TYR A 437 8.40 -4.79 3.74
CA TYR A 437 7.18 -5.02 2.97
C TYR A 437 7.25 -4.48 1.53
N ALA A 438 6.96 -5.37 0.59
CA ALA A 438 6.53 -5.05 -0.77
C ALA A 438 5.27 -5.85 -1.09
N ARG A 439 4.42 -5.32 -1.97
CA ARG A 439 3.24 -6.05 -2.45
C ARG A 439 3.68 -6.99 -3.57
N SER A 440 3.27 -8.25 -3.54
CA SER A 440 3.41 -9.15 -4.69
C SER A 440 2.26 -8.97 -5.68
N PHE A 441 2.49 -9.36 -6.93
CA PHE A 441 1.49 -9.25 -8.00
C PHE A 441 0.18 -10.01 -7.69
N ASP A 442 0.26 -11.07 -6.90
CA ASP A 442 -0.85 -11.97 -6.54
C ASP A 442 -1.43 -11.71 -5.13
N TYR A 443 -0.89 -10.75 -4.37
CA TYR A 443 -1.29 -10.52 -2.98
C TYR A 443 -2.79 -10.29 -2.81
N MET A 444 -3.37 -9.43 -3.65
CA MET A 444 -4.80 -9.08 -3.58
C MET A 444 -5.69 -10.28 -3.90
N GLU A 445 -5.27 -11.11 -4.86
CA GLU A 445 -6.02 -12.29 -5.27
C GLU A 445 -5.98 -13.38 -4.19
N ILE A 446 -4.85 -13.51 -3.48
CA ILE A 446 -4.70 -14.43 -2.33
C ILE A 446 -5.58 -13.97 -1.15
N ILE A 447 -5.53 -12.70 -0.74
CA ILE A 447 -6.31 -12.24 0.42
C ILE A 447 -7.82 -12.20 0.18
N LYS A 448 -8.25 -12.02 -1.07
CA LYS A 448 -9.66 -12.07 -1.47
C LYS A 448 -10.15 -13.49 -1.73
N ASN A 449 -9.29 -14.49 -1.55
CA ASN A 449 -9.58 -15.89 -1.84
C ASN A 449 -9.97 -16.15 -3.31
N GLU A 450 -9.54 -15.28 -4.24
CA GLU A 450 -9.68 -15.46 -5.69
C GLU A 450 -8.70 -16.54 -6.17
N ARG A 451 -7.49 -16.58 -5.59
CA ARG A 451 -6.56 -17.72 -5.70
C ARG A 451 -6.41 -18.39 -4.35
N ARG A 452 -6.92 -19.61 -4.23
CA ARG A 452 -6.77 -20.45 -3.03
C ARG A 452 -5.66 -21.47 -3.21
N GLY A 453 -4.86 -21.67 -2.16
CA GLY A 453 -3.72 -22.57 -2.20
C GLY A 453 -2.81 -22.48 -0.98
N LEU A 454 -1.59 -22.98 -1.16
CA LEU A 454 -0.51 -22.98 -0.19
C LEU A 454 0.67 -22.25 -0.83
N TRP A 455 1.00 -21.08 -0.32
CA TRP A 455 1.89 -20.14 -0.98
C TRP A 455 3.19 -20.02 -0.21
N ASN A 456 4.32 -20.32 -0.85
CA ASN A 456 5.63 -19.99 -0.30
C ASN A 456 5.86 -18.48 -0.38
N VAL A 457 5.99 -17.84 0.78
CA VAL A 457 6.03 -16.38 0.93
C VAL A 457 7.23 -15.94 1.77
N PRO A 458 7.79 -14.75 1.51
CA PRO A 458 8.98 -14.28 2.22
C PRO A 458 8.75 -13.92 3.68
N PHE A 459 7.52 -13.69 4.12
CA PHE A 459 7.20 -13.24 5.48
C PHE A 459 5.85 -13.79 5.93
N VAL A 460 5.80 -14.27 7.17
CA VAL A 460 4.59 -14.70 7.87
C VAL A 460 4.66 -14.18 9.31
N SER A 461 3.50 -13.89 9.91
CA SER A 461 3.40 -13.33 11.26
C SER A 461 2.22 -13.87 12.06
N ASN A 462 2.21 -13.56 13.36
CA ASN A 462 1.10 -13.68 14.32
C ASN A 462 0.54 -15.08 14.62
N CYS A 463 0.52 -16.02 13.68
CA CYS A 463 0.07 -17.38 13.91
C CYS A 463 0.80 -18.31 12.95
N TYR A 464 1.62 -19.25 13.43
CA TYR A 464 2.32 -20.20 12.56
C TYR A 464 2.70 -21.47 13.32
N LEU A 465 2.61 -22.60 12.62
CA LEU A 465 3.05 -23.91 13.08
C LEU A 465 4.45 -24.18 12.52
N ILE A 466 5.38 -24.54 13.41
CA ILE A 466 6.74 -24.94 13.09
C ILE A 466 6.93 -26.42 13.42
N ASN A 467 7.46 -27.18 12.47
CA ASN A 467 7.82 -28.57 12.68
C ASN A 467 9.01 -28.69 13.65
N ALA A 468 8.90 -29.57 14.66
CA ALA A 468 9.94 -29.69 15.69
C ALA A 468 11.29 -30.17 15.14
N THR A 469 11.33 -30.83 13.98
CA THR A 469 12.60 -31.20 13.31
C THR A 469 13.45 -29.98 12.96
N ILE A 470 12.82 -28.87 12.57
CA ILE A 470 13.49 -27.59 12.28
C ILE A 470 14.06 -26.99 13.57
N ILE A 471 13.30 -27.06 14.66
CA ILE A 471 13.69 -26.54 15.98
C ILE A 471 14.83 -27.37 16.58
N ALA A 472 14.80 -28.70 16.42
CA ALA A 472 15.82 -29.59 16.98
C ALA A 472 17.20 -29.36 16.36
N ASN A 473 17.27 -29.10 15.05
CA ASN A 473 18.51 -28.85 14.34
C ASN A 473 18.98 -27.40 14.51
N LYS A 474 20.16 -27.20 15.13
CA LYS A 474 20.76 -25.88 15.37
C LYS A 474 20.97 -25.06 14.09
N ALA A 475 21.23 -25.70 12.95
CA ALA A 475 21.44 -25.00 11.68
C ALA A 475 20.15 -24.38 11.12
N THR A 476 19.01 -25.02 11.39
CA THR A 476 17.69 -24.59 10.88
C THR A 476 16.82 -23.95 11.96
N ARG A 477 17.20 -24.00 13.23
CA ARG A 477 16.40 -23.45 14.33
C ARG A 477 16.09 -21.97 14.09
N PRO A 478 14.80 -21.57 14.12
CA PRO A 478 14.40 -20.17 13.96
C PRO A 478 14.96 -19.30 15.09
N THR A 479 15.16 -18.01 14.79
CA THR A 479 15.57 -16.98 15.75
C THR A 479 14.57 -15.84 15.71
N TYR A 480 14.34 -15.19 16.84
CA TYR A 480 13.46 -14.03 16.99
C TYR A 480 14.23 -12.72 17.14
N GLU A 481 15.56 -12.79 16.99
CA GLU A 481 16.48 -11.68 17.17
C GLU A 481 17.48 -11.67 16.02
N THR A 482 17.62 -10.53 15.34
CA THR A 482 18.62 -10.29 14.29
C THR A 482 18.84 -8.79 14.10
N GLY A 483 19.95 -8.27 14.63
CA GLY A 483 20.29 -6.85 14.52
C GLY A 483 19.20 -5.95 15.11
N ASP A 484 18.86 -4.87 14.40
CA ASP A 484 17.84 -3.89 14.80
C ASP A 484 16.44 -4.20 14.21
N LEU A 485 16.22 -5.41 13.68
CA LEU A 485 14.92 -5.80 13.13
C LEU A 485 13.91 -6.08 14.25
N ASP A 486 12.63 -5.78 14.02
CA ASP A 486 11.58 -6.24 14.91
C ASP A 486 11.48 -7.78 14.92
N THR A 487 10.87 -8.33 15.96
CA THR A 487 10.83 -9.76 16.27
C THR A 487 10.31 -10.63 15.11
N GLU A 488 9.24 -10.19 14.44
CA GLU A 488 8.62 -10.94 13.34
C GLU A 488 9.49 -10.83 12.06
N MET A 489 10.04 -9.65 11.78
CA MET A 489 10.99 -9.47 10.68
C MET A 489 12.29 -10.27 10.90
N ALA A 490 12.79 -10.33 12.13
CA ALA A 490 13.95 -11.12 12.51
C ALA A 490 13.68 -12.62 12.30
N PHE A 491 12.49 -13.11 12.70
CA PHE A 491 12.04 -14.47 12.43
C PHE A 491 12.03 -14.80 10.95
N ALA A 492 11.32 -14.00 10.15
CA ALA A 492 11.22 -14.24 8.72
C ALA A 492 12.59 -14.14 8.02
N HIS A 493 13.39 -13.12 8.36
CA HIS A 493 14.74 -12.94 7.81
C HIS A 493 15.65 -14.12 8.16
N GLY A 494 15.68 -14.54 9.42
CA GLY A 494 16.48 -15.65 9.89
C GLY A 494 16.15 -16.98 9.19
N ASN A 495 14.87 -17.24 8.92
CA ASN A 495 14.42 -18.43 8.20
C ASN A 495 14.84 -18.39 6.72
N ARG A 496 14.69 -17.23 6.05
CA ARG A 496 15.13 -17.05 4.66
C ARG A 496 16.63 -17.27 4.49
N GLN A 497 17.45 -16.73 5.40
CA GLN A 497 18.91 -16.91 5.38
C GLN A 497 19.34 -18.38 5.54
N ARG A 498 18.49 -19.21 6.15
CA ARG A 498 18.69 -20.66 6.32
C ARG A 498 18.06 -21.50 5.20
N GLY A 499 17.45 -20.86 4.20
CA GLY A 499 16.79 -21.55 3.08
C GLY A 499 15.50 -22.27 3.47
N LEU A 500 14.86 -21.87 4.57
CA LEU A 500 13.58 -22.44 5.01
C LEU A 500 12.41 -21.74 4.33
N PHE A 501 11.47 -22.52 3.80
CA PHE A 501 10.25 -21.97 3.23
C PHE A 501 9.22 -21.69 4.32
N MET A 502 8.51 -20.58 4.15
CA MET A 502 7.39 -20.19 5.00
C MET A 502 6.14 -20.17 4.13
N TYR A 503 5.13 -20.93 4.53
CA TYR A 503 3.93 -21.10 3.72
C TYR A 503 2.73 -20.40 4.34
N VAL A 504 1.94 -19.69 3.55
CA VAL A 504 0.60 -19.24 3.94
C VAL A 504 -0.47 -20.11 3.28
N ASN A 505 -1.42 -20.59 4.07
CA ASN A 505 -2.53 -21.43 3.65
C ASN A 505 -3.82 -20.62 3.63
N ASN A 506 -4.43 -20.43 2.45
CA ASN A 506 -5.74 -19.80 2.29
C ASN A 506 -6.75 -20.72 1.60
N ARG A 507 -6.55 -22.04 1.67
CA ARG A 507 -7.46 -23.03 1.08
C ARG A 507 -8.85 -22.95 1.69
N LEU A 508 -8.91 -22.61 2.98
CA LEU A 508 -10.12 -22.39 3.74
C LEU A 508 -10.03 -21.04 4.45
N GLU A 509 -11.16 -20.57 4.94
CA GLU A 509 -11.20 -19.46 5.88
C GLU A 509 -10.83 -20.01 7.27
N PHE A 510 -9.74 -19.47 7.84
CA PHE A 510 -9.19 -19.93 9.11
C PHE A 510 -9.56 -19.00 10.27
N GLY A 511 -9.66 -17.70 10.00
CA GLY A 511 -9.95 -16.69 11.00
C GLY A 511 -9.61 -15.29 10.55
N HIS A 512 -9.38 -14.40 11.51
CA HIS A 512 -9.13 -12.99 11.27
C HIS A 512 -8.14 -12.40 12.27
N LEU A 513 -7.73 -11.16 12.01
CA LEU A 513 -6.88 -10.36 12.89
C LEU A 513 -7.70 -9.24 13.55
N VAL A 514 -7.57 -9.12 14.87
CA VAL A 514 -8.06 -7.98 15.65
C VAL A 514 -7.05 -6.83 15.58
N ASP A 515 -7.56 -5.60 15.58
CA ASP A 515 -6.80 -4.36 15.53
C ASP A 515 -6.63 -3.78 16.96
N PRO A 516 -5.44 -3.89 17.58
CA PRO A 516 -5.23 -3.41 18.95
C PRO A 516 -4.88 -1.92 19.02
N ASP A 517 -4.71 -1.22 17.88
CA ASP A 517 -4.07 0.10 17.84
C ASP A 517 -4.85 1.20 18.59
N THR A 518 -6.16 1.01 18.78
CA THR A 518 -7.05 1.95 19.49
C THR A 518 -7.55 1.43 20.84
N TYR A 519 -7.01 0.32 21.34
CA TYR A 519 -7.50 -0.33 22.56
C TYR A 519 -7.01 0.39 23.82
N ASP A 520 -7.90 1.16 24.44
CA ASP A 520 -7.58 1.95 25.64
C ASP A 520 -8.00 1.23 26.94
N ILE A 521 -7.04 0.58 27.58
CA ILE A 521 -7.22 -0.14 28.86
C ILE A 521 -7.51 0.77 30.06
N ARG A 522 -7.47 2.10 29.91
CA ARG A 522 -7.86 3.04 30.97
C ARG A 522 -9.38 3.18 31.09
N LEU A 523 -10.12 2.77 30.05
CA LEU A 523 -11.58 2.78 30.04
C LEU A 523 -12.14 1.61 30.84
N ILE A 524 -13.37 1.77 31.31
CA ILE A 524 -14.14 0.69 31.92
C ILE A 524 -14.84 -0.06 30.81
N TYR A 525 -14.68 -1.39 30.77
CA TYR A 525 -15.06 -2.25 29.65
C TYR A 525 -14.55 -1.72 28.28
N PRO A 526 -13.22 -1.65 28.06
CA PRO A 526 -12.64 -1.10 26.83
C PRO A 526 -13.18 -1.72 25.53
N ASP A 527 -13.52 -3.01 25.57
CA ASP A 527 -14.10 -3.73 24.42
C ASP A 527 -15.42 -3.12 23.93
N MET A 528 -16.20 -2.43 24.79
CA MET A 528 -17.41 -1.72 24.38
C MET A 528 -17.10 -0.63 23.34
N TYR A 529 -15.90 -0.05 23.36
CA TYR A 529 -15.49 1.06 22.48
C TYR A 529 -14.97 0.59 21.11
N GLN A 530 -14.88 -0.72 20.88
CA GLN A 530 -14.21 -1.32 19.72
C GLN A 530 -15.11 -1.56 18.49
N ILE A 531 -16.34 -1.07 18.48
CA ILE A 531 -17.32 -1.28 17.40
C ILE A 531 -16.86 -0.83 16.01
N ILE A 532 -15.98 0.18 15.95
CA ILE A 532 -15.51 0.75 14.68
C ILE A 532 -14.34 -0.05 14.12
N GLU A 533 -13.29 -0.28 14.92
CA GLU A 533 -12.06 -0.92 14.44
C GLU A 533 -12.17 -2.45 14.39
N ASN A 534 -12.97 -3.04 15.28
CA ASN A 534 -13.16 -4.49 15.45
C ASN A 534 -14.64 -4.87 15.43
N LYS A 535 -15.35 -4.38 14.41
CA LYS A 535 -16.81 -4.57 14.25
C LYS A 535 -17.25 -6.02 14.39
N LEU A 536 -16.54 -6.95 13.76
CA LEU A 536 -16.89 -8.38 13.73
C LEU A 536 -16.94 -8.99 15.14
N ASP A 537 -15.90 -8.79 15.94
CA ASP A 537 -15.82 -9.30 17.31
C ASP A 537 -16.81 -8.58 18.24
N TRP A 538 -16.95 -7.27 18.05
CA TRP A 538 -17.92 -6.46 18.80
C TRP A 538 -19.35 -6.95 18.57
N GLU A 539 -19.73 -7.21 17.32
CA GLU A 539 -21.04 -7.78 16.96
C GLU A 539 -21.27 -9.13 17.64
N LYS A 540 -20.31 -10.05 17.49
CA LYS A 540 -20.36 -11.39 18.11
C LYS A 540 -20.53 -11.30 19.63
N ARG A 541 -19.94 -10.30 20.28
CA ARG A 541 -20.01 -10.13 21.73
C ARG A 541 -21.27 -9.43 22.21
N TYR A 542 -21.77 -8.40 21.52
CA TYR A 542 -22.76 -7.47 22.08
C TYR A 542 -24.12 -7.47 21.38
N ILE A 543 -24.19 -7.84 20.10
CA ILE A 543 -25.45 -7.92 19.37
C ILE A 543 -26.25 -9.14 19.85
N HIS A 544 -27.57 -8.99 19.90
CA HIS A 544 -28.46 -10.07 20.28
C HIS A 544 -28.44 -11.17 19.20
N PRO A 545 -28.33 -12.47 19.54
CA PRO A 545 -28.25 -13.55 18.54
C PRO A 545 -29.41 -13.58 17.54
N ASN A 546 -30.61 -13.18 18.00
CA ASN A 546 -31.82 -13.10 17.16
C ASN A 546 -32.02 -11.72 16.49
N TYR A 547 -31.02 -10.84 16.45
CA TYR A 547 -31.17 -9.53 15.83
C TYR A 547 -31.41 -9.62 14.31
N SER A 548 -30.73 -10.54 13.61
CA SER A 548 -30.89 -10.75 12.17
C SER A 548 -32.31 -11.19 11.78
N GLU A 549 -33.03 -11.86 12.68
CA GLU A 549 -34.42 -12.28 12.49
C GLU A 549 -35.39 -11.12 12.31
N ASN A 550 -35.01 -9.91 12.71
CA ASN A 550 -35.82 -8.70 12.52
C ASN A 550 -35.99 -8.35 11.03
N PHE A 551 -35.09 -8.83 10.18
CA PHE A 551 -35.10 -8.60 8.73
C PHE A 551 -35.74 -9.74 7.94
N ASN A 552 -36.27 -10.77 8.62
CA ASN A 552 -36.96 -11.86 7.96
C ASN A 552 -38.33 -11.38 7.44
N PRO A 553 -38.56 -11.38 6.11
CA PRO A 553 -39.81 -10.86 5.52
C PRO A 553 -41.05 -11.65 5.95
N ASP A 554 -40.89 -12.90 6.36
CA ASP A 554 -41.98 -13.78 6.79
C ASP A 554 -42.40 -13.57 8.26
N LYS A 555 -41.61 -12.78 9.02
CA LYS A 555 -41.82 -12.56 10.45
C LYS A 555 -42.31 -11.13 10.70
N LYS A 556 -43.53 -11.02 11.23
CA LYS A 556 -44.06 -9.71 11.64
C LYS A 556 -43.39 -9.24 12.93
N PRO A 557 -42.84 -8.01 12.97
CA PRO A 557 -42.29 -7.45 14.20
C PRO A 557 -43.40 -7.30 15.24
N ILE A 558 -43.06 -7.52 16.51
CA ILE A 558 -44.01 -7.39 17.61
C ILE A 558 -44.38 -5.92 17.73
N GLN A 559 -45.68 -5.62 17.76
CA GLN A 559 -46.20 -4.26 17.85
C GLN A 559 -47.09 -4.15 19.10
N PRO A 560 -46.54 -3.92 20.30
CA PRO A 560 -47.33 -3.84 21.53
C PRO A 560 -48.37 -2.72 21.51
N CYS A 561 -48.11 -1.63 20.78
CA CYS A 561 -49.02 -0.50 20.57
C CYS A 561 -48.95 -0.05 19.09
N PRO A 562 -49.98 0.64 18.55
CA PRO A 562 -49.91 1.26 17.23
C PRO A 562 -48.62 2.09 17.08
N ASP A 563 -47.91 1.87 15.98
CA ASP A 563 -46.61 2.47 15.63
C ASP A 563 -45.46 2.31 16.64
N VAL A 564 -45.59 1.39 17.62
CA VAL A 564 -44.52 1.00 18.55
C VAL A 564 -44.05 -0.40 18.22
N TYR A 565 -42.84 -0.50 17.66
CA TYR A 565 -42.23 -1.79 17.31
C TYR A 565 -41.29 -2.27 18.42
N TRP A 566 -41.32 -3.57 18.67
CA TRP A 566 -40.48 -4.22 19.67
C TRP A 566 -39.68 -5.37 19.05
N PHE A 567 -38.36 -5.26 19.15
CA PHE A 567 -37.43 -6.22 18.60
C PHE A 567 -36.14 -6.30 19.43
N PRO A 568 -35.46 -7.46 19.47
CA PRO A 568 -34.16 -7.58 20.14
C PRO A 568 -33.07 -6.90 19.34
N ILE A 569 -32.13 -6.21 19.99
CA ILE A 569 -31.00 -5.54 19.35
C ILE A 569 -29.65 -5.89 19.99
N VAL A 570 -29.50 -5.63 21.28
CA VAL A 570 -28.30 -5.94 22.07
C VAL A 570 -28.59 -7.03 23.10
N ASN A 571 -27.55 -7.72 23.55
CA ASN A 571 -27.67 -8.76 24.56
C ASN A 571 -27.52 -8.21 26.00
N LEU A 572 -27.66 -9.11 26.97
CA LEU A 572 -27.59 -8.75 28.39
C LEU A 572 -26.19 -8.26 28.81
N ARG A 573 -25.12 -8.76 28.18
CA ARG A 573 -23.74 -8.35 28.49
C ARG A 573 -23.54 -6.87 28.13
N PHE A 574 -23.90 -6.48 26.91
CA PHE A 574 -23.88 -5.08 26.49
C PHE A 574 -24.62 -4.18 27.48
N THR A 575 -25.82 -4.60 27.88
CA THR A 575 -26.66 -3.81 28.81
C THR A 575 -25.97 -3.64 30.17
N LYS A 576 -25.41 -4.72 30.74
CA LYS A 576 -24.71 -4.68 32.03
C LYS A 576 -23.45 -3.81 31.97
N GLU A 577 -22.66 -3.95 30.92
CA GLU A 577 -21.41 -3.20 30.77
C GLU A 577 -21.68 -1.72 30.52
N LEU A 578 -22.68 -1.36 29.69
CA LEU A 578 -23.10 0.03 29.51
C LEU A 578 -23.58 0.64 30.83
N VAL A 579 -24.43 -0.07 31.59
CA VAL A 579 -24.84 0.37 32.93
C VAL A 579 -23.62 0.54 33.83
N GLY A 580 -22.67 -0.38 33.81
CA GLY A 580 -21.43 -0.28 34.60
C GLY A 580 -20.58 0.94 34.24
N ILE A 581 -20.46 1.29 32.95
CA ILE A 581 -19.77 2.51 32.49
C ILE A 581 -20.47 3.75 33.07
N VAL A 582 -21.79 3.81 32.92
CA VAL A 582 -22.62 4.95 33.34
C VAL A 582 -22.58 5.11 34.87
N GLU A 583 -22.73 4.02 35.63
CA GLU A 583 -22.69 4.06 37.09
C GLU A 583 -21.31 4.40 37.64
N THR A 584 -20.24 3.97 36.97
CA THR A 584 -18.89 4.34 37.41
C THR A 584 -18.58 5.81 37.12
N PHE A 585 -19.14 6.37 36.05
CA PHE A 585 -19.08 7.82 35.84
C PHE A 585 -19.83 8.57 36.94
N GLY A 586 -21.02 8.08 37.34
CA GLY A 586 -21.72 8.44 38.58
C GLY A 586 -22.28 9.87 38.65
N GLN A 587 -21.96 10.75 37.70
CA GLN A 587 -22.43 12.14 37.66
C GLN A 587 -23.79 12.25 36.94
N TRP A 588 -24.83 11.64 37.50
CA TRP A 588 -26.21 11.73 36.99
C TRP A 588 -26.76 13.16 37.06
N SER A 589 -27.61 13.58 36.10
CA SER A 589 -28.38 14.83 36.25
C SER A 589 -29.30 14.75 37.48
N ASP A 590 -29.63 15.94 37.96
CA ASP A 590 -30.62 16.12 39.03
C ASP A 590 -32.06 15.98 38.54
N GLY A 591 -32.27 15.82 37.22
CA GLY A 591 -33.61 15.73 36.61
C GLY A 591 -34.36 17.05 36.65
N THR A 592 -33.63 18.18 36.58
CA THR A 592 -34.21 19.51 36.44
C THR A 592 -34.12 20.00 34.98
N ASN A 593 -34.96 20.97 34.61
CA ASN A 593 -34.93 21.57 33.27
C ASN A 593 -33.63 22.32 32.97
N HIS A 594 -32.72 22.48 33.93
CA HIS A 594 -31.48 23.22 33.73
C HIS A 594 -30.27 22.31 33.98
N ASP A 595 -29.71 21.76 32.91
CA ASP A 595 -28.50 20.95 32.99
C ASP A 595 -27.28 21.72 32.45
N PRO A 596 -26.35 22.16 33.34
CA PRO A 596 -25.15 22.89 32.92
C PRO A 596 -24.17 22.04 32.09
N ARG A 597 -24.38 20.72 32.02
CA ARG A 597 -23.59 19.77 31.22
C ARG A 597 -24.00 19.81 29.73
N LEU A 598 -25.16 20.40 29.40
CA LEU A 598 -25.67 20.57 28.04
C LEU A 598 -25.22 21.88 27.38
N SER A 599 -24.98 21.85 26.06
CA SER A 599 -24.79 23.07 25.26
C SER A 599 -26.09 23.85 25.14
N GLY A 600 -26.30 24.79 26.06
CA GLY A 600 -27.51 25.63 26.15
C GLY A 600 -28.13 25.67 27.55
N GLY A 601 -27.73 24.76 28.44
CA GLY A 601 -28.12 24.77 29.86
C GLY A 601 -29.58 24.41 30.13
N TYR A 602 -30.38 24.01 29.14
CA TYR A 602 -31.82 23.81 29.30
C TYR A 602 -32.31 22.54 28.60
N GLU A 603 -33.06 21.71 29.34
CA GLU A 603 -33.70 20.47 28.89
C GLU A 603 -35.23 20.62 28.95
N ASN A 604 -35.90 20.38 27.83
CA ASN A 604 -37.35 20.59 27.70
C ASN A 604 -38.18 19.53 28.43
N VAL A 605 -37.63 18.32 28.60
CA VAL A 605 -38.25 17.19 29.29
C VAL A 605 -37.17 16.59 30.19
N PRO A 606 -37.14 16.95 31.47
CA PRO A 606 -35.98 16.67 32.30
C PRO A 606 -35.94 15.18 32.67
N THR A 607 -34.79 14.55 32.45
CA THR A 607 -34.55 13.16 32.85
C THR A 607 -33.33 13.06 33.77
N ARG A 608 -33.29 12.03 34.62
CA ARG A 608 -32.08 11.68 35.37
C ARG A 608 -31.24 10.77 34.49
N ASP A 609 -30.19 11.33 33.90
CA ASP A 609 -29.43 10.73 32.82
C ASP A 609 -27.96 11.17 32.78
N ILE A 610 -27.24 10.45 31.92
CA ILE A 610 -25.87 10.71 31.50
C ILE A 610 -25.88 10.58 29.97
N HIS A 611 -25.42 11.62 29.28
CA HIS A 611 -25.28 11.62 27.84
C HIS A 611 -24.02 10.86 27.41
N MET A 612 -24.09 10.19 26.26
CA MET A 612 -22.99 9.36 25.73
C MET A 612 -21.69 10.14 25.53
N ASN A 613 -21.76 11.44 25.23
CA ASN A 613 -20.56 12.29 25.08
C ASN A 613 -19.82 12.52 26.40
N GLN A 614 -20.52 12.49 27.54
CA GLN A 614 -19.92 12.67 28.87
C GLN A 614 -19.06 11.47 29.26
N ILE A 615 -19.40 10.28 28.75
CA ILE A 615 -18.64 9.03 28.92
C ILE A 615 -17.80 8.69 27.67
N GLN A 616 -17.62 9.64 26.75
CA GLN A 616 -16.83 9.50 25.51
C GLN A 616 -17.27 8.32 24.61
N TYR A 617 -18.55 7.93 24.69
CA TYR A 617 -19.13 6.81 23.94
C TYR A 617 -20.05 7.27 22.79
N ASP A 618 -20.16 8.58 22.56
CA ASP A 618 -21.05 9.17 21.56
C ASP A 618 -20.71 8.75 20.13
N GLN A 619 -19.43 8.69 19.77
CA GLN A 619 -19.02 8.25 18.43
C GLN A 619 -19.40 6.79 18.16
N GLN A 620 -19.17 5.92 19.14
CA GLN A 620 -19.49 4.50 19.07
C GLN A 620 -21.00 4.28 19.04
N TRP A 621 -21.75 5.02 19.86
CA TRP A 621 -23.20 4.94 19.89
C TRP A 621 -23.84 5.44 18.58
N LEU A 622 -23.34 6.53 18.01
CA LEU A 622 -23.82 7.02 16.71
C LEU A 622 -23.49 6.04 15.57
N TYR A 623 -22.31 5.42 15.60
CA TYR A 623 -21.95 4.36 14.66
C TYR A 623 -22.88 3.15 14.80
N PHE A 624 -23.14 2.70 16.04
CA PHE A 624 -24.09 1.64 16.34
C PHE A 624 -25.49 1.95 15.77
N LEU A 625 -26.01 3.14 16.03
CA LEU A 625 -27.31 3.57 15.52
C LEU A 625 -27.35 3.55 13.99
N LYS A 626 -26.34 4.11 13.34
CA LYS A 626 -26.25 4.13 11.87
C LYS A 626 -26.27 2.73 11.25
N GLU A 627 -25.51 1.80 11.83
CA GLU A 627 -25.34 0.46 11.26
C GLU A 627 -26.52 -0.48 11.56
N TYR A 628 -27.15 -0.35 12.73
CA TYR A 628 -28.16 -1.31 13.21
C TYR A 628 -29.59 -0.75 13.33
N ASP A 629 -29.79 0.54 13.01
CA ASP A 629 -31.11 1.13 12.84
C ASP A 629 -31.25 1.76 11.44
N PRO A 630 -31.52 0.96 10.39
CA PRO A 630 -31.64 1.45 9.01
C PRO A 630 -32.83 2.41 8.81
N ARG A 631 -33.75 2.52 9.78
CA ARG A 631 -34.82 3.54 9.75
C ARG A 631 -34.24 4.95 9.87
N LEU A 632 -33.00 5.09 10.33
CA LEU A 632 -32.25 6.35 10.31
C LEU A 632 -31.75 6.74 8.91
N GLU A 633 -31.66 5.81 7.95
CA GLU A 633 -31.37 6.15 6.54
C GLU A 633 -32.59 6.74 5.82
N SER A 634 -33.80 6.26 6.15
CA SER A 634 -35.07 6.84 5.68
C SER A 634 -35.56 8.02 6.53
N GLY A 635 -34.80 8.41 7.56
CA GLY A 635 -35.21 9.40 8.55
C GLY A 635 -36.29 8.85 9.47
N TYR A 636 -35.91 8.43 10.67
CA TYR A 636 -36.81 8.65 11.79
C TYR A 636 -36.89 10.16 11.93
N GLU A 637 -38.04 10.71 11.55
CA GLU A 637 -38.54 11.94 12.16
C GLU A 637 -38.32 11.78 13.66
N ALA A 638 -37.33 12.50 14.19
CA ALA A 638 -37.28 12.75 15.61
C ALA A 638 -38.63 13.37 15.95
N VAL A 639 -39.55 12.57 16.50
CA VAL A 639 -40.84 13.08 16.93
C VAL A 639 -40.50 14.16 17.96
N PRO A 640 -40.96 15.40 17.74
CA PRO A 640 -40.18 16.55 18.12
C PRO A 640 -40.41 16.89 19.60
N THR A 641 -39.43 17.44 20.30
CA THR A 641 -39.55 18.89 20.46
C THR A 641 -38.56 19.61 19.56
N ARG A 642 -38.99 19.79 18.32
CA ARG A 642 -38.56 20.76 17.30
C ARG A 642 -39.43 20.55 16.07
N ASP A 643 -40.61 21.16 16.13
CA ASP A 643 -41.46 21.57 15.01
C ASP A 643 -41.07 21.02 13.64
N ILE A 644 -41.93 20.20 13.03
CA ILE A 644 -41.82 19.92 11.59
C ILE A 644 -42.02 21.27 10.89
N HIS A 645 -40.93 21.82 10.37
CA HIS A 645 -41.00 22.99 9.52
C HIS A 645 -41.51 22.48 8.18
N MET A 646 -42.60 23.05 7.66
CA MET A 646 -43.23 22.58 6.40
C MET A 646 -42.27 22.66 5.19
N ASN A 647 -41.13 23.34 5.37
CA ASN A 647 -39.98 23.38 4.47
C ASN A 647 -39.24 22.05 4.35
N GLN A 648 -39.26 21.22 5.38
CA GLN A 648 -38.59 19.92 5.42
C GLN A 648 -39.33 18.85 4.61
N VAL A 649 -40.64 19.03 4.40
CA VAL A 649 -41.48 18.14 3.58
C VAL A 649 -41.88 18.76 2.23
N GLY A 650 -41.24 19.88 1.84
CA GLY A 650 -41.50 20.55 0.55
C GLY A 650 -42.87 21.23 0.45
N LEU A 651 -43.59 21.42 1.56
CA LEU A 651 -44.93 22.01 1.62
C LEU A 651 -44.94 23.43 2.22
N GLN A 652 -43.79 24.06 2.46
CA GLN A 652 -43.70 25.38 3.12
C GLN A 652 -44.56 26.43 2.45
N ASP A 653 -44.49 26.54 1.13
CA ASP A 653 -45.23 27.58 0.40
C ASP A 653 -46.74 27.31 0.42
N ALA A 654 -47.16 26.04 0.34
CA ALA A 654 -48.56 25.64 0.45
C ALA A 654 -49.09 25.87 1.88
N TRP A 655 -48.29 25.58 2.90
CA TRP A 655 -48.66 25.78 4.30
C TRP A 655 -48.68 27.26 4.70
N LEU A 656 -47.67 28.04 4.29
CA LEU A 656 -47.67 29.49 4.52
C LEU A 656 -48.88 30.16 3.86
N LYS A 657 -49.28 29.67 2.68
CA LYS A 657 -50.50 30.12 2.01
C LYS A 657 -51.75 29.67 2.75
N PHE A 658 -51.81 28.42 3.24
CA PHE A 658 -52.92 27.94 4.06
C PHE A 658 -53.09 28.76 5.36
N LEU A 659 -51.98 29.02 6.07
CA LEU A 659 -51.98 29.84 7.28
C LEU A 659 -52.46 31.27 6.99
N LYS A 660 -51.98 31.87 5.90
CA LYS A 660 -52.34 33.24 5.53
C LYS A 660 -53.79 33.37 5.06
N ASP A 661 -54.27 32.43 4.26
CA ASP A 661 -55.56 32.53 3.58
C ASP A 661 -56.73 31.99 4.43
N TYR A 662 -56.45 31.06 5.37
CA TYR A 662 -57.51 30.38 6.14
C TYR A 662 -57.36 30.52 7.67
N VAL A 663 -56.15 30.54 8.21
CA VAL A 663 -55.94 30.60 9.66
C VAL A 663 -55.88 32.04 10.17
N ASN A 664 -55.18 32.93 9.46
CA ASN A 664 -55.06 34.35 9.83
C ASN A 664 -56.41 35.07 9.93
N PRO A 665 -57.35 34.92 8.97
CA PRO A 665 -58.67 35.54 9.07
C PRO A 665 -59.51 34.98 10.22
N LEU A 666 -59.33 33.70 10.56
CA LEU A 666 -60.02 33.04 11.67
C LEU A 666 -59.46 33.52 13.02
N GLN A 667 -58.14 33.72 13.11
CA GLN A 667 -57.46 34.24 14.30
C GLN A 667 -57.81 35.71 14.57
N GLU A 668 -57.86 36.54 13.54
CA GLU A 668 -58.29 37.95 13.61
C GLU A 668 -59.76 38.10 14.08
N HIS A 669 -60.61 37.10 13.80
CA HIS A 669 -62.01 37.09 14.20
C HIS A 669 -62.25 36.57 15.64
N ILE A 670 -61.37 35.69 16.14
CA ILE A 670 -61.52 35.01 17.45
C ILE A 670 -60.80 35.75 18.59
N PHE A 671 -59.67 36.39 18.32
CA PHE A 671 -58.86 37.08 19.34
C PHE A 671 -58.95 38.60 19.19
N THR A 672 -59.99 39.20 19.77
CA THR A 672 -60.06 40.66 19.94
C THR A 672 -58.96 41.13 20.89
N GLY A 673 -57.97 41.86 20.37
CA GLY A 673 -56.87 42.45 21.15
C GLY A 673 -55.45 41.99 20.80
N TYR A 674 -55.25 41.28 19.68
CA TYR A 674 -53.92 40.79 19.28
C TYR A 674 -52.97 41.88 18.74
N ASP A 675 -53.46 43.09 18.46
CA ASP A 675 -52.69 44.15 17.79
C ASP A 675 -51.76 44.97 18.71
N ASP A 676 -51.98 45.01 20.02
CA ASP A 676 -51.21 45.92 20.90
C ASP A 676 -49.79 45.41 21.27
N TYR A 677 -49.44 44.17 20.90
CA TYR A 677 -48.10 43.61 21.15
C TYR A 677 -47.22 43.57 19.89
N PHE A 678 -47.78 43.84 18.70
CA PHE A 678 -47.07 43.67 17.44
C PHE A 678 -46.23 44.92 17.07
N ASP A 679 -46.66 46.12 17.45
CA ASP A 679 -45.98 47.36 17.04
C ASP A 679 -44.66 47.63 17.79
N ALA A 680 -44.49 47.15 19.04
CA ALA A 680 -43.23 47.25 19.75
C ALA A 680 -42.17 46.25 19.22
N ILE A 681 -42.59 45.07 18.75
CA ILE A 681 -41.70 44.04 18.21
C ILE A 681 -41.31 44.36 16.77
N VAL A 682 -42.15 45.01 15.97
CA VAL A 682 -41.84 45.37 14.58
C VAL A 682 -40.77 46.47 14.49
N VAL A 683 -40.73 47.43 15.41
CA VAL A 683 -39.67 48.46 15.45
C VAL A 683 -38.32 47.85 15.92
N LEU A 684 -38.34 46.94 16.90
CA LEU A 684 -37.14 46.23 17.34
C LEU A 684 -36.64 45.17 16.34
N ARG A 685 -37.54 44.51 15.58
CA ARG A 685 -37.17 43.62 14.46
C ARG A 685 -36.64 44.38 13.25
N ARG A 686 -37.17 45.57 12.92
CA ARG A 686 -36.66 46.39 11.81
C ARG A 686 -35.28 47.00 12.09
N LEU A 687 -34.93 47.25 13.35
CA LEU A 687 -33.59 47.68 13.74
C LEU A 687 -32.59 46.51 13.84
N ARG A 688 -33.04 45.32 14.25
CA ARG A 688 -32.16 44.12 14.30
C ARG A 688 -31.90 43.49 12.93
N ASN A 689 -32.84 43.57 12.00
CA ASN A 689 -32.70 43.01 10.65
C ASN A 689 -31.93 43.88 9.65
N ARG A 690 -31.30 44.98 10.10
CA ARG A 690 -30.42 45.80 9.25
C ARG A 690 -28.92 45.57 9.47
N ILE A 691 -28.48 44.76 10.44
CA ILE A 691 -27.04 44.58 10.77
C ILE A 691 -26.68 43.12 11.16
N MET A 692 -27.20 42.10 10.46
CA MET A 692 -26.67 40.72 10.57
C MET A 692 -26.32 40.18 9.18
N SER A 693 -25.03 39.97 8.92
CA SER A 693 -24.57 39.33 7.69
C SER A 693 -25.10 37.89 7.64
N SER A 694 -25.73 37.54 6.51
CA SER A 694 -26.25 36.19 6.26
C SER A 694 -25.09 35.19 6.26
N LEU A 695 -25.16 34.18 7.14
CA LEU A 695 -24.26 33.01 7.14
C LEU A 695 -24.29 32.33 5.77
N VAL A 696 -23.13 32.07 5.17
CA VAL A 696 -23.01 31.39 3.87
C VAL A 696 -22.78 29.89 4.10
N GLN A 697 -23.70 29.06 3.61
CA GLN A 697 -23.58 27.60 3.68
C GLN A 697 -22.84 27.05 2.47
N ILE A 698 -21.92 26.13 2.71
CA ILE A 698 -21.06 25.52 1.70
C ILE A 698 -21.07 24.00 1.93
N ASP A 699 -21.33 23.23 0.88
CA ASP A 699 -21.20 21.78 0.92
C ASP A 699 -19.72 21.39 0.73
N GLY A 700 -19.12 20.76 1.74
CA GLY A 700 -17.75 20.26 1.75
C GLY A 700 -17.52 19.03 0.87
N SER A 701 -18.57 18.43 0.32
CA SER A 701 -18.49 17.39 -0.70
C SER A 701 -18.26 17.94 -2.12
N LEU A 702 -18.36 19.26 -2.30
CA LEU A 702 -18.27 19.93 -3.60
C LEU A 702 -16.98 19.58 -4.38
N GLY A 703 -17.16 19.18 -5.65
CA GLY A 703 -16.09 18.84 -6.59
C GLY A 703 -15.24 17.65 -6.11
N GLU A 704 -13.97 17.88 -5.76
CA GLU A 704 -13.09 16.79 -5.31
C GLU A 704 -13.45 16.19 -3.92
N GLY A 705 -14.35 16.83 -3.16
CA GLY A 705 -14.72 16.39 -1.81
C GLY A 705 -13.52 16.29 -0.86
N GLY A 706 -12.49 17.12 -1.09
CA GLY A 706 -11.21 17.13 -0.38
C GLY A 706 -10.99 18.37 0.48
N GLY A 707 -9.72 18.71 0.73
CA GLY A 707 -9.35 19.84 1.58
C GLY A 707 -9.50 21.22 0.92
N GLN A 708 -9.68 21.29 -0.41
CA GLN A 708 -9.68 22.56 -1.14
C GLN A 708 -10.80 23.50 -0.74
N VAL A 709 -12.01 22.98 -0.46
CA VAL A 709 -13.16 23.78 -0.01
C VAL A 709 -12.79 24.57 1.25
N LEU A 710 -12.21 23.89 2.25
CA LEU A 710 -11.80 24.51 3.51
C LEU A 710 -10.76 25.60 3.29
N ARG A 711 -9.75 25.36 2.45
CA ARG A 711 -8.65 26.30 2.26
C ARG A 711 -9.14 27.63 1.68
N ILE A 712 -9.93 27.57 0.61
CA ILE A 712 -10.47 28.77 -0.04
C ILE A 712 -11.51 29.46 0.85
N ALA A 713 -12.43 28.68 1.44
CA ALA A 713 -13.53 29.24 2.22
C ALA A 713 -13.05 29.97 3.48
N LEU A 714 -12.09 29.38 4.23
CA LEU A 714 -11.53 30.00 5.43
C LEU A 714 -10.78 31.28 5.14
N SER A 715 -9.97 31.31 4.08
CA SER A 715 -9.24 32.51 3.67
C SER A 715 -10.19 33.64 3.24
N LEU A 716 -11.17 33.34 2.37
CA LEU A 716 -12.13 34.34 1.90
C LEU A 716 -13.07 34.82 3.02
N SER A 717 -13.49 33.92 3.91
CA SER A 717 -14.28 34.24 5.09
C SER A 717 -13.53 35.24 5.97
N THR A 718 -12.27 34.95 6.27
CA THR A 718 -11.39 35.83 7.07
C THR A 718 -11.20 37.20 6.43
N LEU A 719 -10.91 37.25 5.12
CA LEU A 719 -10.61 38.50 4.42
C LEU A 719 -11.84 39.41 4.21
N TYR A 720 -13.00 38.82 3.91
CA TYR A 720 -14.22 39.59 3.62
C TYR A 720 -15.18 39.68 4.83
N GLY A 721 -14.84 39.08 5.97
CA GLY A 721 -15.69 39.07 7.15
C GLY A 721 -17.02 38.33 6.94
N ILE A 722 -17.02 37.28 6.11
CA ILE A 722 -18.22 36.53 5.74
C ILE A 722 -18.34 35.31 6.66
N PRO A 723 -19.34 35.21 7.55
CA PRO A 723 -19.58 33.99 8.32
C PRO A 723 -19.90 32.83 7.39
N ILE A 724 -19.25 31.69 7.60
CA ILE A 724 -19.47 30.47 6.80
C ILE A 724 -19.84 29.29 7.66
N GLU A 725 -20.57 28.36 7.07
CA GLU A 725 -20.83 27.03 7.59
C GLU A 725 -20.53 26.01 6.49
N ILE A 726 -19.65 25.05 6.80
CA ILE A 726 -19.24 24.00 5.87
C ILE A 726 -19.75 22.67 6.42
N GLU A 727 -20.59 21.97 5.67
CA GLU A 727 -21.08 20.62 6.01
C GLU A 727 -20.39 19.57 5.14
N ASN A 728 -20.54 18.27 5.42
CA ASN A 728 -19.97 17.17 4.62
C ASN A 728 -18.45 17.28 4.36
N ILE A 729 -17.68 17.81 5.31
CA ILE A 729 -16.24 17.99 5.16
C ILE A 729 -15.58 16.65 4.84
N ARG A 730 -14.89 16.58 3.70
CA ARG A 730 -14.17 15.37 3.24
C ARG A 730 -15.06 14.12 3.11
N ALA A 731 -16.36 14.28 2.80
CA ALA A 731 -17.32 13.18 2.71
C ALA A 731 -16.92 12.07 1.72
N GLY A 732 -16.21 12.41 0.63
CA GLY A 732 -15.73 11.44 -0.36
C GLY A 732 -14.39 10.75 -0.02
N ARG A 733 -13.83 10.98 1.17
CA ARG A 733 -12.54 10.39 1.58
C ARG A 733 -12.76 9.24 2.57
N PRO A 734 -11.83 8.24 2.65
CA PRO A 734 -11.98 7.09 3.55
C PRO A 734 -12.14 7.46 5.03
N LYS A 735 -11.59 8.61 5.45
CA LYS A 735 -11.78 9.21 6.77
C LYS A 735 -12.36 10.61 6.61
N PRO A 736 -13.71 10.76 6.60
CA PRO A 736 -14.38 12.04 6.53
C PRO A 736 -14.04 12.97 7.72
N GLY A 737 -14.36 14.25 7.56
CA GLY A 737 -14.14 15.29 8.55
C GLY A 737 -12.71 15.87 8.58
N LEU A 738 -12.51 16.87 9.45
CA LEU A 738 -11.24 17.60 9.59
C LEU A 738 -10.07 16.67 9.97
N ALA A 739 -9.08 16.53 9.10
CA ALA A 739 -7.79 15.92 9.49
C ALA A 739 -6.89 16.91 10.25
N ALA A 740 -5.81 16.43 10.88
CA ALA A 740 -4.88 17.24 11.67
C ALA A 740 -4.40 18.52 10.96
N GLN A 741 -4.01 18.42 9.70
CA GLN A 741 -3.60 19.58 8.89
C GLN A 741 -4.75 20.59 8.69
N HIS A 742 -5.97 20.13 8.45
CA HIS A 742 -7.14 21.01 8.28
C HIS A 742 -7.47 21.74 9.58
N LEU A 743 -7.49 21.00 10.69
CA LEU A 743 -7.73 21.57 12.01
C LEU A 743 -6.70 22.66 12.34
N LYS A 744 -5.41 22.42 12.07
CA LYS A 744 -4.37 23.43 12.28
C LYS A 744 -4.52 24.63 11.36
N GLY A 745 -5.00 24.45 10.13
CA GLY A 745 -5.39 25.55 9.26
C GLY A 745 -6.50 26.41 9.88
N VAL A 746 -7.55 25.77 10.41
CA VAL A 746 -8.68 26.43 11.10
C VAL A 746 -8.20 27.20 12.34
N GLU A 747 -7.41 26.55 13.19
CA GLU A 747 -6.87 27.16 14.41
C GLU A 747 -5.97 28.36 14.09
N LEU A 748 -5.14 28.25 13.05
CA LEU A 748 -4.25 29.33 12.62
C LEU A 748 -5.03 30.56 12.17
N VAL A 749 -6.01 30.41 11.28
CA VAL A 749 -6.82 31.58 10.85
C VAL A 749 -7.75 32.09 11.96
N LYS A 750 -8.24 31.19 12.83
CA LYS A 750 -8.99 31.59 14.04
C LYS A 750 -8.15 32.52 14.89
N GLU A 751 -6.87 32.22 15.09
CA GLU A 751 -5.94 33.06 15.83
C GLU A 751 -5.64 34.38 15.09
N MET A 752 -5.48 34.33 13.77
CA MET A 752 -5.23 35.54 12.96
C MET A 752 -6.38 36.55 12.99
N CYS A 753 -7.64 36.11 13.13
CA CYS A 753 -8.81 37.00 13.09
C CYS A 753 -9.73 36.94 14.32
N ASN A 754 -9.32 36.28 15.40
CA ASN A 754 -10.14 36.07 16.60
C ASN A 754 -11.53 35.50 16.30
N ALA A 755 -11.61 34.52 15.39
CA ALA A 755 -12.89 33.94 14.96
C ALA A 755 -13.57 33.13 16.07
N GLN A 756 -14.91 33.11 16.03
CA GLN A 756 -15.69 32.10 16.74
C GLN A 756 -15.82 30.87 15.84
N VAL A 757 -15.49 29.70 16.38
CA VAL A 757 -15.46 28.44 15.63
C VAL A 757 -16.23 27.38 16.40
N ARG A 758 -17.16 26.69 15.72
CA ARG A 758 -17.83 25.48 16.21
C ARG A 758 -17.54 24.33 15.25
N GLY A 759 -17.31 23.13 15.79
CA GLY A 759 -16.88 21.98 14.98
C GLY A 759 -15.37 21.95 14.68
N GLY A 760 -14.57 22.77 15.37
CA GLY A 760 -13.10 22.78 15.21
C GLY A 760 -12.39 21.65 15.96
N TYR A 761 -12.67 20.38 15.63
CA TYR A 761 -11.99 19.21 16.20
C TYR A 761 -11.74 18.14 15.11
N ILE A 762 -10.80 17.22 15.36
CA ILE A 762 -10.44 16.17 14.40
C ILE A 762 -11.64 15.27 14.11
N GLY A 763 -11.90 14.98 12.84
CA GLY A 763 -13.03 14.16 12.39
C GLY A 763 -14.35 14.92 12.27
N SER A 764 -14.40 16.23 12.61
CA SER A 764 -15.62 17.00 12.46
C SER A 764 -16.02 17.15 10.99
N THR A 765 -17.25 16.75 10.66
CA THR A 765 -17.85 16.84 9.32
C THR A 765 -18.56 18.17 9.08
N ARG A 766 -18.70 19.01 10.11
CA ARG A 766 -19.39 20.31 10.07
C ARG A 766 -18.58 21.38 10.81
N LEU A 767 -18.31 22.50 10.14
CA LEU A 767 -17.54 23.62 10.69
C LEU A 767 -18.32 24.93 10.50
N GLU A 768 -18.69 25.58 11.61
CA GLU A 768 -19.18 26.95 11.61
C GLU A 768 -18.00 27.88 11.94
N PHE A 769 -17.68 28.80 11.04
CA PHE A 769 -16.59 29.75 11.19
C PHE A 769 -17.11 31.18 11.04
N ARG A 770 -17.09 31.94 12.13
CA ARG A 770 -17.48 33.35 12.17
C ARG A 770 -16.24 34.21 12.34
N PRO A 771 -15.71 34.81 11.27
CA PRO A 771 -14.49 35.61 11.32
C PRO A 771 -14.71 36.86 12.18
N GLY A 772 -13.75 37.16 13.05
CA GLY A 772 -13.60 38.49 13.64
C GLY A 772 -12.70 39.37 12.76
N PRO A 773 -12.36 40.59 13.18
CA PRO A 773 -11.37 41.40 12.50
C PRO A 773 -9.97 40.78 12.63
N LEU A 774 -9.17 40.87 11.56
CA LEU A 774 -7.75 40.50 11.60
C LEU A 774 -7.03 41.21 12.76
N ASN A 775 -6.21 40.45 13.47
CA ASN A 775 -5.42 40.92 14.60
C ASN A 775 -4.49 42.06 14.15
N LYS A 776 -4.26 43.06 15.01
CA LYS A 776 -3.39 44.20 14.70
C LYS A 776 -2.04 44.14 15.44
N ILE A 777 -1.97 43.35 16.51
CA ILE A 777 -0.85 43.33 17.46
C ILE A 777 0.08 42.15 17.16
N LYS A 778 -0.46 40.92 17.13
CA LYS A 778 0.35 39.71 16.96
C LYS A 778 0.87 39.61 15.52
N LYS A 779 2.20 39.52 15.36
CA LYS A 779 2.88 39.44 14.05
C LYS A 779 3.44 38.07 13.70
N THR A 780 3.57 37.19 14.70
CA THR A 780 4.13 35.84 14.52
C THR A 780 3.07 34.81 14.86
N PHE A 781 2.80 33.90 13.93
CA PHE A 781 1.84 32.81 14.10
C PHE A 781 2.53 31.47 13.88
N VAL A 782 2.19 30.48 14.70
CA VAL A 782 2.82 29.16 14.69
C VAL A 782 1.75 28.11 14.44
N ALA A 783 1.95 27.27 13.42
CA ALA A 783 1.09 26.12 13.17
C ALA A 783 1.92 24.85 13.11
N ASP A 784 1.73 24.00 14.11
CA ASP A 784 2.40 22.71 14.24
C ASP A 784 1.39 21.58 14.04
N THR A 785 1.56 20.84 12.94
CA THR A 785 0.72 19.70 12.57
C THR A 785 0.91 18.48 13.45
N LYS A 786 2.01 18.41 14.23
CA LYS A 786 2.43 17.25 15.04
C LYS A 786 2.51 15.91 14.27
N THR A 787 2.47 15.98 12.94
CA THR A 787 2.38 14.85 12.01
C THR A 787 3.15 15.22 10.72
N ALA A 788 3.15 14.35 9.72
CA ALA A 788 3.65 14.69 8.38
C ALA A 788 2.66 15.50 7.53
N GLY A 789 1.77 16.29 8.15
CA GLY A 789 0.86 17.17 7.40
C GLY A 789 1.63 18.20 6.56
N CYS A 790 1.30 18.32 5.28
CA CYS A 790 2.01 19.20 4.34
C CYS A 790 1.92 20.68 4.76
N ILE A 791 3.05 21.31 5.02
CA ILE A 791 3.08 22.72 5.45
C ILE A 791 2.64 23.69 4.34
N CYS A 792 2.86 23.33 3.07
CA CYS A 792 2.52 24.18 1.94
C CYS A 792 1.00 24.37 1.80
N LEU A 793 0.21 23.36 2.17
CA LEU A 793 -1.25 23.49 2.20
C LEU A 793 -1.74 24.35 3.39
N LEU A 794 -0.97 24.45 4.50
CA LEU A 794 -1.25 25.44 5.55
C LEU A 794 -0.95 26.85 5.05
N ALA A 795 0.12 27.02 4.29
CA ALA A 795 0.46 28.29 3.65
C ALA A 795 -0.67 28.75 2.70
N GLN A 796 -1.29 27.86 1.94
CA GLN A 796 -2.45 28.21 1.08
C GLN A 796 -3.60 28.87 1.85
N VAL A 797 -3.83 28.48 3.11
CA VAL A 797 -4.90 29.08 3.94
C VAL A 797 -4.48 30.44 4.53
N ALA A 798 -3.27 30.49 5.08
CA ALA A 798 -2.82 31.62 5.89
C ALA A 798 -2.14 32.74 5.09
N LEU A 799 -1.50 32.42 3.96
CA LEU A 799 -0.75 33.40 3.15
C LEU A 799 -1.64 34.54 2.62
N PRO A 800 -2.85 34.29 2.06
CA PRO A 800 -3.73 35.38 1.67
C PRO A 800 -4.11 36.29 2.86
N CYS A 801 -4.34 35.70 4.03
CA CYS A 801 -4.64 36.45 5.25
C CYS A 801 -3.44 37.30 5.73
N ALA A 802 -2.22 36.80 5.56
CA ALA A 802 -0.99 37.53 5.90
C ALA A 802 -0.68 38.65 4.91
N LEU A 803 -0.98 38.48 3.62
CA LEU A 803 -0.80 39.51 2.59
C LEU A 803 -1.70 40.73 2.84
N PHE A 804 -2.93 40.52 3.32
CA PHE A 804 -3.87 41.60 3.64
C PHE A 804 -3.94 41.91 5.14
N PHE A 805 -2.91 41.53 5.89
CA PHE A 805 -2.87 41.80 7.33
C PHE A 805 -2.83 43.32 7.57
N PRO A 806 -3.57 43.85 8.57
CA PRO A 806 -3.77 45.29 8.74
C PRO A 806 -2.58 45.98 9.43
N CYS A 807 -1.37 45.88 8.86
CA CYS A 807 -0.18 46.59 9.33
C CYS A 807 0.91 46.72 8.26
N ASN A 808 1.90 47.59 8.51
CA ASN A 808 3.08 47.73 7.66
C ASN A 808 4.24 46.79 8.05
N ASP A 809 4.15 46.13 9.21
CA ASP A 809 5.19 45.22 9.70
C ASP A 809 5.14 43.87 8.99
N THR A 810 6.30 43.21 8.90
CA THR A 810 6.42 41.84 8.39
C THR A 810 5.69 40.85 9.30
N ILE A 811 4.83 40.02 8.69
CA ILE A 811 4.14 38.91 9.34
C ILE A 811 4.97 37.65 9.20
N THR A 812 5.19 36.94 10.30
CA THR A 812 5.96 35.69 10.32
C THR A 812 5.03 34.50 10.55
N LEU A 813 5.00 33.56 9.61
CA LEU A 813 4.30 32.29 9.74
C LEU A 813 5.33 31.18 9.94
N ILE A 814 5.27 30.49 11.08
CA ILE A 814 6.15 29.36 11.40
C ILE A 814 5.33 28.08 11.24
N PHE A 815 5.64 27.31 10.20
CA PHE A 815 4.98 26.03 9.94
C PHE A 815 5.87 24.88 10.37
N LYS A 816 5.29 23.93 11.13
CA LYS A 816 5.95 22.69 11.53
C LYS A 816 5.17 21.47 11.05
N GLY A 817 5.82 20.59 10.30
CA GLY A 817 5.16 19.45 9.64
C GLY A 817 5.98 18.84 8.50
N GLY A 818 5.29 18.30 7.49
CA GLY A 818 5.91 17.73 6.31
C GLY A 818 6.28 18.78 5.27
N THR A 819 7.55 18.83 4.85
CA THR A 819 8.05 19.74 3.80
C THR A 819 8.04 19.12 2.41
N ASN A 820 8.28 17.80 2.33
CA ASN A 820 8.27 17.02 1.09
C ASN A 820 7.55 15.70 1.41
N VAL A 821 6.26 15.64 1.09
CA VAL A 821 5.35 14.56 1.49
C VAL A 821 4.43 14.18 0.33
N PRO A 822 3.94 12.92 0.28
CA PRO A 822 2.97 12.51 -0.74
C PRO A 822 1.70 13.35 -0.70
N MET A 823 1.05 13.49 -1.87
CA MET A 823 -0.26 14.14 -2.01
C MET A 823 -0.31 15.60 -1.53
N GLY A 824 0.83 16.30 -1.52
CA GLY A 824 0.91 17.74 -1.26
C GLY A 824 2.15 18.35 -1.93
N PRO A 825 2.15 19.66 -2.21
CA PRO A 825 3.27 20.31 -2.88
C PRO A 825 4.51 20.33 -1.97
N HIS A 826 5.66 20.06 -2.57
CA HIS A 826 6.96 20.17 -1.92
C HIS A 826 7.30 21.63 -1.61
N ILE A 827 8.20 21.86 -0.65
CA ILE A 827 8.61 23.22 -0.28
C ILE A 827 9.25 23.97 -1.45
N GLU A 828 10.05 23.30 -2.29
CA GLU A 828 10.62 23.87 -3.51
C GLU A 828 9.53 24.32 -4.49
N TYR A 829 8.43 23.60 -4.54
CA TYR A 829 7.31 23.97 -5.40
C TYR A 829 6.69 25.30 -4.93
N LEU A 830 6.54 25.48 -3.62
CA LEU A 830 6.05 26.74 -3.04
C LEU A 830 7.01 27.92 -3.33
N THR A 831 8.32 27.68 -3.23
CA THR A 831 9.33 28.75 -3.29
C THR A 831 9.80 29.07 -4.70
N GLU A 832 9.81 28.09 -5.59
CA GLU A 832 10.40 28.20 -6.93
C GLU A 832 9.37 28.22 -8.05
N VAL A 833 8.12 27.81 -7.78
CA VAL A 833 7.02 27.83 -8.77
C VAL A 833 5.94 28.82 -8.38
N PHE A 834 5.33 28.63 -7.19
CA PHE A 834 4.23 29.49 -6.74
C PHE A 834 4.69 30.92 -6.43
N LYS A 835 5.79 31.11 -5.71
CA LYS A 835 6.31 32.45 -5.35
C LYS A 835 6.60 33.33 -6.59
N PRO A 836 7.31 32.87 -7.65
CA PRO A 836 7.46 33.67 -8.87
C PRO A 836 6.14 34.07 -9.54
N LEU A 837 5.11 33.23 -9.47
CA LEU A 837 3.77 33.56 -9.96
C LEU A 837 3.09 34.59 -9.05
N LEU A 838 3.21 34.45 -7.73
CA LEU A 838 2.71 35.43 -6.74
C LEU A 838 3.33 36.83 -6.96
N ASN A 839 4.62 36.89 -7.30
CA ASN A 839 5.32 38.14 -7.59
C ASN A 839 4.68 38.92 -8.76
N LYS A 840 4.09 38.23 -9.73
CA LYS A 840 3.36 38.87 -10.84
C LYS A 840 2.07 39.56 -10.37
N PHE A 841 1.46 39.09 -9.29
CA PHE A 841 0.35 39.78 -8.62
C PHE A 841 0.83 40.94 -7.73
N GLY A 842 2.13 41.23 -7.66
CA GLY A 842 2.69 42.30 -6.83
C GLY A 842 2.83 41.93 -5.35
N ALA A 843 2.86 40.65 -5.02
CA ALA A 843 3.01 40.12 -3.66
C ALA A 843 4.28 39.25 -3.56
N ASP A 844 4.90 39.20 -2.39
CA ASP A 844 6.12 38.42 -2.18
C ASP A 844 6.20 37.90 -0.73
N PHE A 845 7.02 36.89 -0.51
CA PHE A 845 7.41 36.42 0.82
C PHE A 845 8.85 35.91 0.84
N ASP A 846 9.56 36.22 1.92
CA ASP A 846 10.82 35.57 2.24
C ASP A 846 10.56 34.26 2.97
N PHE A 847 11.49 33.31 2.85
CA PHE A 847 11.38 32.05 3.56
C PHE A 847 12.73 31.59 4.12
N VAL A 848 12.68 30.81 5.18
CA VAL A 848 13.82 30.08 5.74
C VAL A 848 13.38 28.64 6.00
N VAL A 849 14.03 27.69 5.34
CA VAL A 849 13.88 26.26 5.67
C VAL A 849 14.84 25.96 6.81
N VAL A 850 14.32 25.98 8.04
CA VAL A 850 15.11 25.68 9.24
C VAL A 850 15.42 24.19 9.31
N LYS A 851 14.41 23.36 8.97
CA LYS A 851 14.55 21.90 8.94
C LYS A 851 13.60 21.28 7.93
N ARG A 852 14.06 20.27 7.21
CA ARG A 852 13.20 19.47 6.32
C ARG A 852 12.50 18.36 7.10
N GLY A 853 11.25 18.10 6.74
CA GLY A 853 10.41 17.07 7.35
C GLY A 853 9.90 16.11 6.30
N TYR A 854 10.53 14.94 6.19
CA TYR A 854 10.17 13.93 5.20
C TYR A 854 9.08 12.99 5.72
N TYR A 855 8.21 12.52 4.82
CA TYR A 855 7.23 11.48 5.14
C TYR A 855 7.92 10.17 5.57
N PRO A 856 7.37 9.38 6.51
CA PRO A 856 6.12 9.57 7.26
C PRO A 856 6.28 10.39 8.55
N LYS A 857 7.51 10.77 8.93
CA LYS A 857 7.77 11.41 10.23
C LYS A 857 7.36 12.88 10.27
N GLY A 858 7.53 13.62 9.17
CA GLY A 858 7.36 15.07 9.15
C GLY A 858 8.41 15.75 10.04
N GLY A 859 8.00 16.73 10.85
CA GLY A 859 8.89 17.40 11.81
C GLY A 859 9.84 18.44 11.21
N GLY A 860 9.59 18.87 9.98
CA GLY A 860 10.26 20.00 9.36
C GLY A 860 9.73 21.31 9.91
N GLU A 861 10.48 22.38 9.69
CA GLU A 861 10.18 23.73 10.16
C GLU A 861 10.57 24.74 9.08
N VAL A 862 9.58 25.53 8.65
CA VAL A 862 9.76 26.61 7.66
C VAL A 862 9.16 27.89 8.19
N HIS A 863 9.91 28.97 8.07
CA HIS A 863 9.47 30.32 8.46
C HIS A 863 9.21 31.11 7.19
N LEU A 864 7.97 31.55 6.98
CA LEU A 864 7.62 32.51 5.94
C LEU A 864 7.52 33.92 6.55
N ARG A 865 8.11 34.89 5.90
CA ARG A 865 8.08 36.31 6.28
C ARG A 865 7.41 37.09 5.16
N ILE A 866 6.23 37.59 5.43
CA ILE A 866 5.34 38.20 4.44
C ILE A 866 5.19 39.67 4.77
N LYS A 867 5.44 40.52 3.78
CA LYS A 867 5.14 41.95 3.90
C LYS A 867 3.71 42.19 3.43
N PRO A 868 2.81 42.74 4.25
CA PRO A 868 1.47 43.05 3.81
C PRO A 868 1.46 44.05 2.65
N ILE A 869 0.46 43.92 1.79
CA ILE A 869 0.27 44.70 0.57
C ILE A 869 -1.03 45.49 0.63
N ASN A 870 -1.11 46.54 -0.20
CA ASN A 870 -2.35 47.30 -0.35
C ASN A 870 -3.39 46.56 -1.19
N SER A 871 -2.97 45.97 -2.31
CA SER A 871 -3.84 45.25 -3.24
C SER A 871 -3.00 44.33 -4.14
N LEU A 872 -3.61 43.25 -4.64
CA LEU A 872 -3.02 42.41 -5.69
C LEU A 872 -3.32 42.98 -7.08
N ASN A 873 -2.38 42.83 -8.01
CA ASN A 873 -2.53 43.18 -9.42
C ASN A 873 -3.07 41.98 -10.21
N ALA A 874 -3.94 42.22 -11.18
CA ALA A 874 -4.35 41.18 -12.11
C ALA A 874 -3.19 40.76 -13.05
N VAL A 875 -3.24 39.52 -13.53
CA VAL A 875 -2.19 38.94 -14.40
C VAL A 875 -2.77 38.44 -15.72
N THR A 876 -1.99 38.55 -16.79
CA THR A 876 -2.30 37.97 -18.10
C THR A 876 -1.18 37.00 -18.49
N LEU A 877 -1.46 35.71 -18.42
CA LEU A 877 -0.56 34.61 -18.76
C LEU A 877 -1.21 33.76 -19.87
N ILE A 878 -1.18 34.28 -21.10
CA ILE A 878 -1.82 33.67 -22.28
C ILE A 878 -0.83 33.22 -23.36
N ASP A 879 0.44 33.60 -23.21
CA ASP A 879 1.54 33.19 -24.10
C ASP A 879 2.59 32.41 -23.29
N LEU A 880 2.77 31.13 -23.62
CA LEU A 880 3.74 30.25 -22.97
C LEU A 880 5.18 30.61 -23.36
N GLY A 881 5.41 31.09 -24.58
CA GLY A 881 6.73 31.30 -25.14
C GLY A 881 7.57 30.01 -25.25
N ASN A 882 8.89 30.19 -25.32
CA ASN A 882 9.87 29.11 -25.44
C ASN A 882 10.52 28.79 -24.09
N PRO A 883 10.97 27.54 -23.86
CA PRO A 883 11.64 27.21 -22.60
C PRO A 883 13.04 27.86 -22.59
N ARG A 884 13.37 28.59 -21.52
CA ARG A 884 14.66 29.29 -21.35
C ARG A 884 15.67 28.49 -20.53
N GLY A 885 15.20 27.77 -19.52
CA GLY A 885 16.04 27.02 -18.60
C GLY A 885 15.21 26.10 -17.74
N ILE A 886 15.73 24.89 -17.50
CA ILE A 886 15.15 23.95 -16.56
C ILE A 886 16.15 23.77 -15.42
N THR A 887 15.76 24.17 -14.21
CA THR A 887 16.56 24.04 -13.00
C THR A 887 15.90 23.08 -12.04
N GLY A 888 16.65 22.43 -11.16
CA GLY A 888 16.05 21.59 -10.15
C GLY A 888 17.02 21.03 -9.13
N TRP A 889 16.45 20.29 -8.19
CA TRP A 889 17.12 19.71 -7.05
C TRP A 889 16.67 18.26 -6.89
N SER A 890 17.63 17.35 -6.88
CA SER A 890 17.43 15.94 -6.60
C SER A 890 18.15 15.60 -5.30
N TYR A 891 17.40 15.24 -4.27
CA TYR A 891 17.92 15.04 -2.94
C TYR A 891 17.71 13.59 -2.48
N VAL A 892 18.65 13.08 -1.70
CA VAL A 892 18.60 11.73 -1.13
C VAL A 892 19.23 11.68 0.25
N ALA A 893 18.83 10.70 1.05
CA ALA A 893 19.61 10.22 2.19
C ALA A 893 20.70 9.17 1.80
N GLY A 894 20.65 8.61 0.57
CA GLY A 894 21.51 7.56 -0.02
C GLY A 894 22.23 7.97 -1.33
N SER A 895 22.38 7.08 -2.34
CA SER A 895 23.14 7.32 -3.60
C SER A 895 22.30 7.63 -4.86
N GLU A 896 20.97 7.60 -4.77
CA GLU A 896 20.05 7.61 -5.93
C GLU A 896 19.76 8.99 -6.55
N ALA A 897 20.24 10.10 -5.97
CA ALA A 897 19.90 11.45 -6.45
C ALA A 897 20.38 11.71 -7.89
N HIS A 898 21.53 11.14 -8.27
CA HIS A 898 22.06 11.27 -9.62
C HIS A 898 21.19 10.54 -10.64
N THR A 899 20.65 9.37 -10.28
CA THR A 899 19.77 8.58 -11.17
C THR A 899 18.50 9.37 -11.48
N MET A 900 17.78 9.85 -10.46
CA MET A 900 16.56 10.65 -10.66
C MET A 900 16.83 11.91 -11.51
N ALA A 901 17.94 12.60 -11.26
CA ALA A 901 18.34 13.78 -12.03
C ALA A 901 18.66 13.44 -13.50
N ASN A 902 19.34 12.32 -13.76
CA ASN A 902 19.68 11.87 -15.09
C ASN A 902 18.45 11.40 -15.88
N ASP A 903 17.53 10.68 -15.23
CA ASP A 903 16.28 10.23 -15.82
C ASP A 903 15.43 11.43 -16.27
N ALA A 904 15.25 12.41 -15.39
CA ALA A 904 14.51 13.63 -15.71
C ALA A 904 15.14 14.38 -16.90
N LYS A 905 16.47 14.57 -16.88
CA LYS A 905 17.22 15.20 -17.99
C LYS A 905 17.02 14.46 -19.31
N ALA A 906 17.14 13.14 -19.30
CA ALA A 906 17.00 12.32 -20.50
C ALA A 906 15.58 12.42 -21.09
N ILE A 907 14.55 12.34 -20.25
CA ILE A 907 13.15 12.38 -20.67
C ILE A 907 12.79 13.77 -21.23
N LEU A 908 13.15 14.84 -20.52
CA LEU A 908 12.95 16.22 -20.98
C LEU A 908 13.62 16.46 -22.33
N THR A 909 14.89 16.08 -22.46
CA THR A 909 15.66 16.24 -23.70
C THR A 909 14.99 15.48 -24.84
N ASN A 910 14.71 14.20 -24.65
CA ASN A 910 14.13 13.34 -25.69
C ASN A 910 12.76 13.83 -26.16
N LYS A 911 11.89 14.27 -25.24
CA LYS A 911 10.53 14.71 -25.58
C LYS A 911 10.50 16.09 -26.23
N LEU A 912 11.35 17.02 -25.78
CA LEU A 912 11.50 18.33 -26.42
C LEU A 912 12.06 18.21 -27.85
N VAL A 913 13.10 17.39 -28.06
CA VAL A 913 13.64 17.12 -29.41
C VAL A 913 12.59 16.50 -30.32
N LYS A 914 11.86 15.47 -29.85
CA LYS A 914 10.79 14.83 -30.64
C LYS A 914 9.66 15.77 -31.03
N SER A 915 9.44 16.84 -30.25
CA SER A 915 8.40 17.83 -30.50
C SER A 915 8.91 19.04 -31.30
N ASN A 916 10.12 18.96 -31.88
CA ASN A 916 10.80 20.07 -32.56
C ASN A 916 10.97 21.34 -31.71
N ILE A 917 11.13 21.18 -30.38
CA ILE A 917 11.34 22.29 -29.45
C ILE A 917 12.82 22.34 -29.06
N ARG A 918 13.42 23.53 -29.13
CA ARG A 918 14.82 23.73 -28.73
C ARG A 918 14.99 23.37 -27.25
N VAL A 919 15.90 22.44 -26.97
CA VAL A 919 16.23 22.04 -25.59
C VAL A 919 16.96 23.19 -24.89
N PRO A 920 16.43 23.70 -23.76
CA PRO A 920 17.12 24.72 -22.96
C PRO A 920 18.25 24.10 -22.13
N PRO A 921 19.12 24.89 -21.49
CA PRO A 921 20.01 24.38 -20.46
C PRO A 921 19.21 23.68 -19.35
N ILE A 922 19.59 22.44 -19.02
CA ILE A 922 18.98 21.64 -17.94
C ILE A 922 20.00 21.40 -16.83
N THR A 923 19.82 22.08 -15.69
CA THR A 923 20.70 21.99 -14.53
C THR A 923 19.93 21.46 -13.33
N ILE A 924 20.12 20.18 -13.02
CA ILE A 924 19.55 19.55 -11.82
C ILE A 924 20.70 19.24 -10.87
N GLU A 925 20.69 19.88 -9.70
CA GLU A 925 21.65 19.68 -8.63
C GLU A 925 21.29 18.41 -7.86
N ALA A 926 22.20 17.43 -7.85
CA ALA A 926 22.04 16.22 -7.07
C ALA A 926 22.84 16.34 -5.78
N TYR A 927 22.19 16.25 -4.62
CA TYR A 927 22.85 16.45 -3.34
C TYR A 927 22.31 15.52 -2.25
N ARG A 928 23.08 15.39 -1.16
CA ARG A 928 22.68 14.66 0.04
C ARG A 928 22.43 15.67 1.15
N GLU A 929 21.21 15.70 1.68
CA GLU A 929 20.85 16.61 2.76
C GLU A 929 21.62 16.26 4.04
N ASP A 930 22.09 17.27 4.78
CA ASP A 930 22.74 17.06 6.07
C ASP A 930 21.73 16.46 7.06
N ARG A 931 22.16 15.45 7.83
CA ARG A 931 21.33 14.83 8.88
C ARG A 931 20.87 15.84 9.93
N ALA A 932 21.64 16.89 10.18
CA ALA A 932 21.23 17.97 11.10
C ALA A 932 20.05 18.80 10.55
N MET A 933 19.92 18.89 9.22
CA MET A 933 18.94 19.72 8.51
C MET A 933 17.65 18.97 8.13
N ALA A 934 17.53 17.68 8.45
CA ALA A 934 16.38 16.86 8.08
C ALA A 934 15.84 16.01 9.24
N VAL A 935 14.54 15.74 9.22
CA VAL A 935 13.85 14.76 10.06
C VAL A 935 13.23 13.70 9.17
N GLY A 936 13.56 12.43 9.46
CA GLY A 936 13.17 11.30 8.63
C GLY A 936 14.13 11.05 7.46
N ASN A 937 13.91 9.93 6.76
CA ASN A 937 14.63 9.59 5.53
C ASN A 937 13.71 9.90 4.35
N GLY A 938 14.25 10.53 3.31
CA GLY A 938 13.52 10.85 2.11
C GLY A 938 14.45 10.94 0.90
N SER A 939 13.89 10.65 -0.27
CA SER A 939 14.48 10.93 -1.56
C SER A 939 13.43 11.59 -2.43
N GLY A 940 13.85 12.43 -3.37
CA GLY A 940 12.94 13.09 -4.28
C GLY A 940 13.64 14.05 -5.22
N ILE A 941 12.88 14.57 -6.16
CA ILE A 941 13.33 15.50 -7.18
C ILE A 941 12.27 16.59 -7.35
N ASN A 942 12.73 17.82 -7.49
CA ASN A 942 11.91 18.97 -7.86
C ASN A 942 12.59 19.66 -9.04
N ILE A 943 11.84 19.97 -10.08
CA ILE A 943 12.32 20.68 -11.26
C ILE A 943 11.36 21.81 -11.62
N VAL A 944 11.91 22.86 -12.22
CA VAL A 944 11.22 24.08 -12.60
C VAL A 944 11.65 24.49 -14.00
N CYS A 945 10.69 24.74 -14.89
CA CYS A 945 10.92 25.26 -16.23
C CYS A 945 10.50 26.73 -16.28
N ASN A 946 11.45 27.60 -16.61
CA ASN A 946 11.19 29.02 -16.87
C ASN A 946 11.09 29.26 -18.38
N THR A 947 10.10 30.04 -18.80
CA THR A 947 9.89 30.35 -20.22
C THR A 947 10.24 31.80 -20.59
N SER A 948 10.29 32.10 -21.89
CA SER A 948 10.67 33.42 -22.40
C SER A 948 9.67 34.53 -22.08
N THR A 949 8.41 34.17 -21.83
CA THR A 949 7.32 35.08 -21.42
C THR A 949 7.20 35.17 -19.90
N GLY A 950 8.07 34.47 -19.17
CA GLY A 950 8.08 34.41 -17.72
C GLY A 950 7.00 33.51 -17.13
N CYS A 951 6.50 32.52 -17.88
CA CYS A 951 5.73 31.42 -17.29
C CYS A 951 6.67 30.49 -16.52
N VAL A 952 6.14 29.85 -15.48
CA VAL A 952 6.89 28.95 -14.60
C VAL A 952 6.08 27.69 -14.42
N LEU A 953 6.65 26.54 -14.82
CA LEU A 953 6.02 25.22 -14.69
C LEU A 953 6.84 24.36 -13.72
N GLY A 954 6.18 23.76 -12.75
CA GLY A 954 6.81 22.88 -11.76
C GLY A 954 6.59 21.40 -12.05
N GLY A 955 7.55 20.57 -11.65
CA GLY A 955 7.40 19.13 -11.58
C GLY A 955 8.11 18.56 -10.35
N SER A 956 7.49 17.62 -9.68
CA SER A 956 8.04 17.00 -8.48
C SER A 956 7.83 15.49 -8.45
N GLY A 957 8.73 14.77 -7.80
CA GLY A 957 8.64 13.34 -7.61
C GLY A 957 9.28 12.94 -6.29
N LEU A 958 8.66 12.02 -5.57
CA LEU A 958 9.29 11.40 -4.39
C LEU A 958 9.94 10.09 -4.81
N GLY A 959 11.17 9.88 -4.35
CA GLY A 959 11.86 8.61 -4.53
C GLY A 959 11.12 7.51 -3.78
N SER A 960 11.00 6.37 -4.45
CA SER A 960 10.18 5.25 -4.04
C SER A 960 10.82 4.50 -2.87
N GLY A 961 10.67 5.00 -1.66
CA GLY A 961 10.84 4.19 -0.46
C GLY A 961 9.69 3.18 -0.29
N ARG A 962 9.36 2.35 -1.32
CA ARG A 962 8.25 1.37 -1.41
C ARG A 962 6.95 1.83 -2.12
N GLN A 963 7.00 2.33 -3.36
CA GLN A 963 5.80 2.41 -4.21
C GLN A 963 6.10 1.94 -5.65
N GLU A 964 5.30 0.99 -6.14
CA GLU A 964 5.25 0.61 -7.56
C GLU A 964 4.69 1.80 -8.35
N GLY A 965 5.53 2.43 -9.17
CA GLY A 965 5.17 3.58 -10.00
C GLY A 965 6.35 3.99 -10.90
N SER A 966 6.10 4.89 -11.86
CA SER A 966 7.17 5.46 -12.68
C SER A 966 8.27 6.08 -11.81
N PRO A 967 9.56 5.98 -12.20
CA PRO A 967 10.66 6.61 -11.47
C PRO A 967 10.38 8.10 -11.16
N ALA A 968 10.82 8.58 -10.00
CA ALA A 968 10.55 9.96 -9.57
C ALA A 968 11.03 11.01 -10.58
N GLY A 969 12.16 10.76 -11.25
CA GLY A 969 12.67 11.60 -12.33
C GLY A 969 11.73 11.65 -13.55
N GLU A 970 11.09 10.53 -13.88
CA GLU A 970 10.08 10.47 -14.94
C GLU A 970 8.80 11.22 -14.58
N ILE A 971 8.30 11.04 -13.35
CA ILE A 971 7.11 11.74 -12.86
C ILE A 971 7.32 13.25 -12.96
N ALA A 972 8.42 13.74 -12.37
CA ALA A 972 8.73 15.17 -12.35
C ALA A 972 8.90 15.75 -13.77
N ALA A 973 9.60 15.04 -14.66
CA ALA A 973 9.75 15.46 -16.06
C ALA A 973 8.40 15.54 -16.78
N ASN A 974 7.52 14.57 -16.57
CA ASN A 974 6.21 14.54 -17.21
C ASN A 974 5.25 15.62 -16.68
N GLU A 975 5.37 16.02 -15.40
CA GLU A 975 4.61 17.14 -14.84
C GLU A 975 4.92 18.49 -15.50
N ILE A 976 6.15 18.68 -16.02
CA ILE A 976 6.49 19.85 -16.85
C ILE A 976 6.06 19.64 -18.30
N LEU A 977 6.35 18.47 -18.89
CA LEU A 977 6.13 18.23 -20.32
C LEU A 977 4.65 18.26 -20.70
N LYS A 978 3.77 17.70 -19.88
CA LYS A 978 2.32 17.66 -20.16
C LYS A 978 1.72 19.06 -20.37
N PRO A 979 1.81 20.01 -19.41
CA PRO A 979 1.28 21.36 -19.60
C PRO A 979 2.04 22.13 -20.67
N PHE A 980 3.36 21.95 -20.77
CA PHE A 980 4.18 22.65 -21.77
C PHE A 980 3.78 22.29 -23.21
N LEU A 981 3.64 20.99 -23.51
CA LEU A 981 3.24 20.51 -24.84
C LEU A 981 1.77 20.84 -25.17
N ALA A 982 0.93 20.99 -24.14
CA ALA A 982 -0.45 21.47 -24.28
C ALA A 982 -0.56 23.00 -24.47
N GLY A 983 0.56 23.73 -24.43
CA GLY A 983 0.58 25.19 -24.54
C GLY A 983 -0.04 25.90 -23.32
N ALA A 984 -0.03 25.26 -22.15
CA ALA A 984 -0.52 25.85 -20.91
C ALA A 984 0.54 26.76 -20.28
N CYS A 985 0.14 27.96 -19.85
CA CYS A 985 1.01 28.91 -19.16
C CYS A 985 1.18 28.60 -17.66
N VAL A 986 0.36 27.69 -17.14
CA VAL A 986 0.30 27.28 -15.73
C VAL A 986 0.06 25.77 -15.68
N ASP A 987 0.74 25.08 -14.78
CA ASP A 987 0.57 23.64 -14.60
C ASP A 987 -0.66 23.31 -13.73
N GLU A 988 -1.02 22.03 -13.68
CA GLU A 988 -2.25 21.57 -13.05
C GLU A 988 -2.34 21.83 -11.53
N HIS A 989 -1.20 21.96 -10.83
CA HIS A 989 -1.17 22.23 -9.39
C HIS A 989 -1.05 23.71 -9.04
N THR A 990 -0.59 24.57 -9.95
CA THR A 990 -0.65 26.02 -9.75
C THR A 990 -2.01 26.60 -10.13
N GLN A 991 -2.72 25.96 -11.06
CA GLN A 991 -4.04 26.39 -11.54
C GLN A 991 -5.03 26.65 -10.40
N ASP A 992 -5.19 25.72 -9.45
CA ASP A 992 -6.10 25.89 -8.31
C ASP A 992 -5.60 26.93 -7.29
N GLN A 993 -4.29 27.04 -7.09
CA GLN A 993 -3.67 28.01 -6.19
C GLN A 993 -3.83 29.47 -6.69
N MET A 994 -3.89 29.66 -8.01
CA MET A 994 -4.07 30.98 -8.61
C MET A 994 -5.49 31.52 -8.46
N ILE A 995 -6.50 30.67 -8.29
CA ILE A 995 -7.92 31.08 -8.22
C ILE A 995 -8.16 32.12 -7.14
N ILE A 996 -7.62 31.92 -5.93
CA ILE A 996 -7.80 32.89 -4.84
C ILE A 996 -7.06 34.21 -5.11
N LEU A 997 -5.89 34.17 -5.75
CA LEU A 997 -5.15 35.38 -6.12
C LEU A 997 -5.91 36.18 -7.19
N MET A 998 -6.44 35.49 -8.22
CA MET A 998 -7.26 36.09 -9.27
C MET A 998 -8.55 36.69 -8.71
N ALA A 999 -9.21 36.00 -7.77
CA ALA A 999 -10.42 36.49 -7.11
C ALA A 999 -10.17 37.76 -6.27
N LEU A 1000 -9.01 37.85 -5.61
CA LEU A 1000 -8.62 38.98 -4.76
C LEU A 1000 -8.01 40.16 -5.55
N ALA A 1001 -7.46 39.90 -6.74
CA ALA A 1001 -6.77 40.88 -7.56
C ALA A 1001 -7.68 42.01 -8.07
N LYS A 1002 -7.07 43.18 -8.28
CA LYS A 1002 -7.71 44.32 -8.93
C LYS A 1002 -7.50 44.23 -10.44
N GLY A 1003 -8.60 44.06 -11.19
CA GLY A 1003 -8.60 43.98 -12.65
C GLY A 1003 -9.01 42.60 -13.18
N THR A 1004 -8.86 42.41 -14.49
CA THR A 1004 -9.16 41.15 -15.17
C THR A 1004 -7.92 40.28 -15.21
N SER A 1005 -7.98 39.09 -14.58
CA SER A 1005 -6.91 38.10 -14.68
C SER A 1005 -7.25 37.06 -15.74
N GLN A 1006 -6.29 36.68 -16.58
CA GLN A 1006 -6.41 35.70 -17.65
C GLN A 1006 -5.25 34.71 -17.58
N ILE A 1007 -5.54 33.41 -17.57
CA ILE A 1007 -4.52 32.35 -17.63
C ILE A 1007 -4.90 31.29 -18.67
N LYS A 1008 -3.95 30.90 -19.52
CA LYS A 1008 -4.11 29.81 -20.49
C LYS A 1008 -3.77 28.48 -19.82
N VAL A 1009 -4.75 27.56 -19.78
CA VAL A 1009 -4.69 26.30 -19.01
C VAL A 1009 -4.46 25.05 -19.88
N GLY A 1010 -4.13 25.24 -21.16
CA GLY A 1010 -3.83 24.15 -22.10
C GLY A 1010 -5.09 23.53 -22.73
N ASP A 1011 -4.99 22.26 -23.15
CA ASP A 1011 -6.00 21.55 -23.96
C ASP A 1011 -6.95 20.63 -23.19
N LYS A 1012 -6.75 20.50 -21.89
CA LYS A 1012 -7.52 19.63 -21.01
C LYS A 1012 -8.66 20.36 -20.30
N LYS A 1013 -9.64 19.57 -19.85
CA LYS A 1013 -10.63 20.00 -18.86
C LYS A 1013 -9.92 20.38 -17.55
N LEU A 1014 -10.41 21.41 -16.86
CA LEU A 1014 -9.88 21.87 -15.57
C LEU A 1014 -9.81 20.71 -14.56
N THR A 1015 -8.83 20.75 -13.66
CA THR A 1015 -8.75 19.76 -12.58
C THR A 1015 -9.94 19.92 -11.62
N CYS A 1016 -10.34 18.84 -10.96
CA CYS A 1016 -11.39 18.92 -9.93
C CYS A 1016 -11.03 19.92 -8.81
N HIS A 1017 -9.73 20.08 -8.48
CA HIS A 1017 -9.28 21.07 -7.48
C HIS A 1017 -9.51 22.50 -7.96
N THR A 1018 -9.19 22.79 -9.23
CA THR A 1018 -9.40 24.11 -9.84
C THR A 1018 -10.89 24.44 -9.93
N GLU A 1019 -11.71 23.48 -10.37
CA GLU A 1019 -13.17 23.61 -10.42
C GLU A 1019 -13.77 23.88 -9.02
N THR A 1020 -13.35 23.11 -8.00
CA THR A 1020 -13.78 23.33 -6.61
C THR A 1020 -13.38 24.73 -6.12
N ALA A 1021 -12.15 25.17 -6.36
CA ALA A 1021 -11.68 26.49 -5.93
C ALA A 1021 -12.49 27.62 -6.57
N MET A 1022 -12.79 27.51 -7.88
CA MET A 1022 -13.62 28.48 -8.60
C MET A 1022 -15.03 28.54 -8.01
N GLN A 1023 -15.68 27.39 -7.83
CA GLN A 1023 -17.06 27.32 -7.34
C GLN A 1023 -17.17 27.89 -5.92
N VAL A 1024 -16.24 27.57 -5.01
CA VAL A 1024 -16.26 28.11 -3.64
C VAL A 1024 -16.05 29.62 -3.64
N ALA A 1025 -15.11 30.13 -4.45
CA ALA A 1025 -14.90 31.57 -4.59
C ALA A 1025 -16.15 32.27 -5.13
N GLU A 1026 -16.85 31.69 -6.12
CA GLU A 1026 -18.11 32.23 -6.65
C GLU A 1026 -19.29 32.14 -5.67
N ILE A 1027 -19.40 31.07 -4.88
CA ILE A 1027 -20.42 30.96 -3.83
C ILE A 1027 -20.26 32.12 -2.82
N MET A 1028 -19.01 32.41 -2.44
CA MET A 1028 -18.74 33.43 -1.43
C MET A 1028 -18.76 34.86 -1.98
N LEU A 1029 -18.25 35.08 -3.19
CA LEU A 1029 -18.03 36.41 -3.76
C LEU A 1029 -18.88 36.70 -5.00
N GLY A 1030 -19.76 35.81 -5.42
CA GLY A 1030 -20.63 36.01 -6.59
C GLY A 1030 -21.58 37.21 -6.41
N LYS A 1031 -22.04 37.47 -5.17
CA LYS A 1031 -22.80 38.70 -4.84
C LYS A 1031 -21.98 39.98 -4.98
N ARG A 1032 -20.65 39.88 -5.04
CA ARG A 1032 -19.69 40.97 -5.29
C ARG A 1032 -19.26 41.04 -6.75
N GLY A 1033 -19.85 40.24 -7.64
CA GLY A 1033 -19.60 40.25 -9.07
C GLY A 1033 -18.51 39.28 -9.55
N LEU A 1034 -17.96 38.42 -8.68
CA LEU A 1034 -16.96 37.44 -9.11
C LEU A 1034 -17.62 36.34 -9.97
N ARG A 1035 -17.11 36.16 -11.18
CA ARG A 1035 -17.41 35.05 -12.09
C ARG A 1035 -16.16 34.63 -12.84
N PHE A 1036 -15.95 33.33 -12.95
CA PHE A 1036 -14.90 32.74 -13.78
C PHE A 1036 -15.50 32.26 -15.10
N ASN A 1037 -14.86 32.64 -16.21
CA ASN A 1037 -15.25 32.23 -17.54
C ASN A 1037 -14.13 31.39 -18.15
N LEU A 1038 -14.48 30.20 -18.64
CA LEU A 1038 -13.57 29.36 -19.41
C LEU A 1038 -13.94 29.48 -20.89
N SER A 1039 -13.07 30.09 -21.67
CA SER A 1039 -13.27 30.30 -23.12
C SER A 1039 -12.26 29.49 -23.93
N LYS A 1040 -12.68 29.02 -25.11
CA LYS A 1040 -11.79 28.32 -26.04
C LYS A 1040 -10.98 29.35 -26.84
N SER A 1041 -9.66 29.24 -26.84
CA SER A 1041 -8.76 30.05 -27.66
C SER A 1041 -8.92 29.66 -29.13
N ALA A 1042 -9.07 30.66 -30.01
CA ALA A 1042 -9.35 30.47 -31.44
C ALA A 1042 -8.10 30.32 -32.32
N GLU A 1043 -6.90 30.36 -31.74
CA GLU A 1043 -5.64 30.39 -32.47
C GLU A 1043 -4.72 29.21 -32.13
N ASP A 1044 -4.08 28.71 -33.20
CA ASP A 1044 -3.15 27.59 -33.38
C ASP A 1044 -3.74 26.18 -33.59
N GLY A 1045 -3.31 25.56 -34.71
CA GLY A 1045 -3.92 24.38 -35.31
C GLY A 1045 -3.96 23.11 -34.46
N ASP A 1046 -4.90 22.24 -34.81
CA ASP A 1046 -5.19 20.88 -34.31
C ASP A 1046 -5.36 20.66 -32.78
N THR A 1047 -4.96 21.59 -31.90
CA THR A 1047 -5.13 21.49 -30.45
C THR A 1047 -6.00 22.60 -29.87
N SER A 1048 -7.17 22.23 -29.35
CA SER A 1048 -8.06 23.16 -28.64
C SER A 1048 -7.42 23.61 -27.33
N SER A 1049 -7.09 24.89 -27.15
CA SER A 1049 -6.62 25.43 -25.85
C SER A 1049 -7.68 26.30 -25.16
N TYR A 1050 -7.64 26.38 -23.82
CA TYR A 1050 -8.61 27.13 -23.01
C TYR A 1050 -7.96 28.28 -22.23
N ILE A 1051 -8.69 29.38 -22.09
CA ILE A 1051 -8.34 30.56 -21.31
C ILE A 1051 -9.35 30.70 -20.17
N LEU A 1052 -8.86 30.65 -18.94
CA LEU A 1052 -9.61 30.94 -17.73
C LEU A 1052 -9.46 32.42 -17.39
N GLU A 1053 -10.59 33.12 -17.29
CA GLU A 1053 -10.65 34.55 -17.02
C GLU A 1053 -11.56 34.85 -15.84
N CYS A 1054 -11.20 35.83 -15.00
CA CYS A 1054 -12.15 36.46 -14.10
C CYS A 1054 -11.85 37.94 -13.88
N GLN A 1055 -12.90 38.73 -13.66
CA GLN A 1055 -12.80 40.04 -13.05
C GLN A 1055 -12.68 39.90 -11.53
N GLY A 1056 -11.49 40.14 -10.99
CA GLY A 1056 -11.25 40.05 -9.56
C GLY A 1056 -12.02 41.11 -8.76
N CYS A 1057 -12.33 40.81 -7.50
CA CYS A 1057 -13.06 41.69 -6.60
C CYS A 1057 -12.24 42.90 -6.13
N GLY A 1058 -10.91 42.89 -6.34
CA GLY A 1058 -10.01 43.99 -5.99
C GLY A 1058 -10.02 44.32 -4.50
N LEU A 1059 -9.67 43.36 -3.64
CA LEU A 1059 -9.58 43.62 -2.20
C LEU A 1059 -8.52 44.70 -1.92
N ILE A 1060 -8.87 45.68 -1.10
CA ILE A 1060 -7.98 46.77 -0.66
C ILE A 1060 -7.74 46.64 0.84
N ASN A 1061 -6.48 46.71 1.24
CA ASN A 1061 -6.09 46.75 2.66
C ASN A 1061 -6.18 48.18 3.19
N ASP A 1062 -7.40 48.59 3.59
CA ASP A 1062 -7.70 49.96 4.03
C ASP A 1062 -6.84 50.46 5.20
N ASN A 1063 -6.22 49.56 5.97
CA ASN A 1063 -5.35 49.91 7.08
C ASN A 1063 -3.91 50.31 6.66
N MET A 1064 -3.53 50.10 5.39
CA MET A 1064 -2.27 50.57 4.80
C MET A 1064 -2.39 52.01 4.26
N VAL A 1065 -3.61 52.51 4.03
CA VAL A 1065 -3.90 53.79 3.37
C VAL A 1065 -3.82 54.98 4.34
N LYS A 1066 -3.80 54.76 5.67
CA LYS A 1066 -3.53 55.80 6.66
C LYS A 1066 -2.01 55.95 6.87
N GLN A 1067 -1.36 56.62 5.93
CA GLN A 1067 -0.16 57.43 6.22
C GLN A 1067 -0.54 58.90 6.27
#